data_AF-A0A1I0QXP5-F1
#
_entry.id   AF-A0A1I0QXP5-F1
#
_cell.length_a   1.000
_cell.length_b   1.000
_cell.length_c   1.000
_cell.angle_alpha   90.00
_cell.angle_beta   90.00
_cell.angle_gamma   90.00
#
_symmetry.space_group_name_H-M   'P 1'
#
loop_
_entity.id
_entity.type
_entity.pdbx_description
1 polymer ?
#
loop_
_entity_poly.entity_id
_entity_poly.type
_entity_poly.pdbx_seq_one_letter_code
_entity_poly.pdbx_strand_id
1 'polypeptide(L)'
;MKKLLSFLYCCLLTWCCLSATAQSKPFSHPGMNQSRADLDYMKQQVRSGAEPWKSAFERLKAATDLQYNIQAYTHVLRGPFGKPNIGGGELSKGADLAYDCAVLWYITGEQVYADKAIAIINTWSAQLWDFDYNDAKLLAAWTGHVFCNAAEIIRCTPAGWKQPDVERFTHMLMTVYYPLMRYYFPQANGNWDGAIIHSIIAIAVFTDNREMFNNAVDHFLHAPVNGSLFKYIYPNGQCQESRRDQGHVQLGLGEFAGAAQIAYTQGTDLFSIANNRIALGYEYTAGYLLGDTPYCYGGEISTRVMGLRDDYEYVYRHYAAQGIYLPKTTRAADSVRGKATRSILTSMRLPAKGITTAGTRNGKLLNKKDGGNISAAASTPMPDTTAYIAGAGAPVKQAIPADAIYVLPGASLQDALNTAAGSSRWVVAAKGIHTLPASLKMPSGVTLAGEGLGTVLFLDPASGARDAIVNAADDLHDVTIRDLVLEGALKTDPGTDPNSNRSFRAAANRGGIIFLAQQAGGIKRLQFIRVTVQGCTFNGLQLAGANDVTIERCDFNENGSSVIPGPRLQHNVLLTHCSDVRIRNSRLDTSPFGSGIALSECRNVKIAGNEIARNAWYGVTIAGSEKVSIHDNFVEANDRGGLLLEYLQTGNKDVDIRRNRVHYNAGLGVTAYGMINSVVTQNIYVGNGNATQQELISAARKVIME
;
A
#
# COMPACT_ATOMS: atom_id res chain seq x y z
N MET A 1 -52.81 59.46 -30.36
CA MET A 1 -52.64 59.60 -31.82
C MET A 1 -51.38 58.89 -32.23
N LYS A 2 -51.50 58.02 -33.24
CA LYS A 2 -50.45 57.16 -33.81
C LYS A 2 -49.33 57.98 -34.47
N LYS A 3 -48.10 57.43 -34.45
CA LYS A 3 -47.00 57.45 -35.45
C LYS A 3 -45.65 57.40 -34.68
N LEU A 4 -44.54 56.83 -35.16
CA LEU A 4 -44.17 55.77 -36.10
C LEU A 4 -42.62 55.65 -35.94
N LEU A 5 -42.02 54.53 -36.33
CA LEU A 5 -40.57 54.22 -36.41
C LEU A 5 -39.84 53.79 -35.12
N SER A 6 -39.49 52.50 -35.05
CA SER A 6 -38.14 52.05 -35.43
C SER A 6 -38.10 50.53 -35.55
N PHE A 7 -37.45 50.06 -36.61
CA PHE A 7 -37.35 48.68 -37.08
C PHE A 7 -35.94 48.15 -36.76
N LEU A 8 -35.81 46.82 -36.71
CA LEU A 8 -34.61 45.98 -36.49
C LEU A 8 -34.21 45.70 -35.03
N TYR A 9 -34.40 44.44 -34.60
CA TYR A 9 -33.30 43.47 -34.41
C TYR A 9 -33.89 42.08 -34.10
N CYS A 10 -33.82 41.16 -35.07
CA CYS A 10 -33.94 39.71 -34.83
C CYS A 10 -32.60 39.08 -35.20
N CYS A 11 -31.70 38.95 -34.23
CA CYS A 11 -30.54 38.08 -34.33
C CYS A 11 -30.74 36.90 -33.38
N LEU A 12 -30.87 35.71 -33.97
CA LEU A 12 -30.83 34.42 -33.32
C LEU A 12 -29.51 34.27 -32.52
N LEU A 13 -29.65 34.00 -31.23
CA LEU A 13 -28.59 33.53 -30.34
C LEU A 13 -28.27 32.06 -30.67
N THR A 14 -27.30 31.81 -31.54
CA THR A 14 -26.56 30.54 -31.55
C THR A 14 -25.41 30.65 -30.56
N TRP A 15 -25.68 30.30 -29.30
CA TRP A 15 -24.63 30.06 -28.31
C TRP A 15 -23.97 28.72 -28.65
N CYS A 16 -22.88 28.77 -29.42
CA CYS A 16 -21.96 27.64 -29.52
C CYS A 16 -21.34 27.40 -28.14
N CYS A 17 -21.88 26.44 -27.39
CA CYS A 17 -21.14 25.76 -26.35
C CYS A 17 -20.01 24.95 -27.02
N LEU A 18 -18.88 25.60 -27.26
CA LEU A 18 -17.61 24.91 -27.43
C LEU A 18 -17.26 24.32 -26.07
N SER A 19 -17.78 23.13 -25.80
CA SER A 19 -17.15 22.22 -24.85
C SER A 19 -15.73 22.02 -25.35
N ALA A 20 -14.76 22.67 -24.73
CA ALA A 20 -13.37 22.31 -24.90
C ALA A 20 -13.24 20.89 -24.35
N THR A 21 -13.41 19.89 -25.22
CA THR A 21 -12.89 18.56 -24.96
C THR A 21 -11.40 18.77 -24.77
N ALA A 22 -10.94 18.66 -23.52
CA ALA A 22 -9.51 18.59 -23.25
C ALA A 22 -9.00 17.36 -24.01
N GLN A 23 -8.44 17.59 -25.20
CA GLN A 23 -7.96 16.52 -26.04
C GLN A 23 -6.81 15.86 -25.27
N SER A 24 -7.01 14.58 -24.92
CA SER A 24 -6.01 13.84 -24.14
C SER A 24 -4.70 13.84 -24.94
N LYS A 25 -3.59 14.15 -24.26
CA LYS A 25 -2.27 14.17 -24.90
C LYS A 25 -1.99 12.77 -25.48
N PRO A 26 -1.63 12.65 -26.78
CA PRO A 26 -1.20 11.38 -27.35
C PRO A 26 -0.02 10.79 -26.56
N PHE A 27 0.11 9.47 -26.55
CA PHE A 27 1.28 8.85 -25.94
C PHE A 27 2.55 9.24 -26.69
N SER A 28 3.64 9.37 -25.94
CA SER A 28 4.97 9.59 -26.52
C SER A 28 5.59 8.25 -26.88
N HIS A 29 6.18 8.14 -28.08
CA HIS A 29 6.80 6.92 -28.58
C HIS A 29 8.21 7.17 -29.14
N PRO A 30 9.22 6.34 -28.75
CA PRO A 30 9.16 5.40 -27.63
C PRO A 30 8.96 6.17 -26.32
N GLY A 31 8.22 5.58 -25.38
CA GLY A 31 7.89 6.24 -24.12
C GLY A 31 7.49 5.30 -23.00
N MET A 32 7.94 4.05 -23.00
CA MET A 32 7.87 3.19 -21.83
C MET A 32 8.99 3.51 -20.83
N ASN A 33 9.93 2.60 -20.57
CA ASN A 33 10.98 2.83 -19.59
C ASN A 33 11.89 4.00 -19.97
N GLN A 34 12.06 4.26 -21.27
CA GLN A 34 12.91 5.31 -21.81
C GLN A 34 12.20 6.04 -22.94
N SER A 35 12.26 7.36 -22.92
CA SER A 35 11.89 8.18 -24.07
C SER A 35 12.95 8.10 -25.19
N ARG A 36 12.65 8.64 -26.37
CA ARG A 36 13.66 8.82 -27.43
C ARG A 36 14.93 9.51 -26.92
N ALA A 37 14.75 10.59 -26.16
CA ALA A 37 15.86 11.39 -25.63
C ALA A 37 16.70 10.61 -24.62
N ASP A 38 16.06 9.78 -23.80
CA ASP A 38 16.75 8.92 -22.82
C ASP A 38 17.58 7.83 -23.51
N LEU A 39 17.04 7.22 -24.56
CA LEU A 39 17.73 6.23 -25.37
C LEU A 39 18.94 6.84 -26.08
N ASP A 40 18.79 8.04 -26.67
CA ASP A 40 19.90 8.77 -27.31
C ASP A 40 20.99 9.15 -26.32
N TYR A 41 20.60 9.57 -25.12
CA TYR A 41 21.52 9.88 -24.05
C TYR A 41 22.30 8.65 -23.57
N MET A 42 21.61 7.51 -23.35
CA MET A 42 22.25 6.23 -23.03
C MET A 42 23.28 5.84 -24.11
N LYS A 43 22.89 5.91 -25.38
CA LYS A 43 23.77 5.62 -26.52
C LYS A 43 25.00 6.53 -26.55
N GLN A 44 24.83 7.82 -26.25
CA GLN A 44 25.93 8.77 -26.16
C GLN A 44 26.90 8.41 -25.02
N GLN A 45 26.40 8.08 -23.83
CA GLN A 45 27.25 7.69 -22.69
C GLN A 45 28.11 6.47 -23.02
N VAL A 46 27.51 5.44 -23.62
CA VAL A 46 28.24 4.23 -24.06
C VAL A 46 29.31 4.59 -25.10
N ARG A 47 28.95 5.35 -26.15
CA ARG A 47 29.88 5.76 -27.21
C ARG A 47 31.05 6.62 -26.71
N SER A 48 30.80 7.42 -25.68
CA SER A 48 31.85 8.23 -25.03
C SER A 48 32.75 7.43 -24.09
N GLY A 49 32.45 6.15 -23.86
CA GLY A 49 33.20 5.29 -22.93
C GLY A 49 32.97 5.63 -21.46
N ALA A 50 31.87 6.32 -21.13
CA ALA A 50 31.59 6.73 -19.76
C ALA A 50 31.20 5.54 -18.88
N GLU A 51 31.74 5.50 -17.66
CA GLU A 51 31.36 4.51 -16.65
C GLU A 51 30.18 5.02 -15.79
N PRO A 52 29.26 4.13 -15.38
CA PRO A 52 29.30 2.66 -15.50
C PRO A 52 28.73 2.08 -16.81
N TRP A 53 28.31 2.93 -17.75
CA TRP A 53 27.55 2.52 -18.94
C TRP A 53 28.33 1.66 -19.90
N LYS A 54 29.60 2.03 -20.15
CA LYS A 54 30.50 1.23 -20.96
C LYS A 54 30.60 -0.20 -20.44
N SER A 55 30.94 -0.37 -19.17
CA SER A 55 31.08 -1.70 -18.57
C SER A 55 29.76 -2.48 -18.57
N ALA A 56 28.62 -1.81 -18.33
CA ALA A 56 27.30 -2.45 -18.40
C ALA A 56 26.94 -2.91 -19.83
N PHE A 57 27.24 -2.09 -20.83
CA PHE A 57 27.06 -2.43 -22.24
C PHE A 57 27.90 -3.64 -22.66
N GLU A 58 29.19 -3.68 -22.33
CA GLU A 58 30.05 -4.81 -22.68
C GLU A 58 29.58 -6.11 -22.02
N ARG A 59 29.16 -6.05 -20.74
CA ARG A 59 28.56 -7.22 -20.07
C ARG A 59 27.26 -7.67 -20.73
N LEU A 60 26.38 -6.73 -21.11
CA LEU A 60 25.13 -7.06 -21.81
C LEU A 60 25.42 -7.71 -23.17
N LYS A 61 26.32 -7.13 -23.97
CA LYS A 61 26.74 -7.66 -25.26
C LYS A 61 27.33 -9.07 -25.12
N ALA A 62 28.18 -9.30 -24.12
CA ALA A 62 28.78 -10.60 -23.85
C ALA A 62 27.76 -11.65 -23.37
N ALA A 63 26.74 -11.25 -22.61
CA ALA A 63 25.70 -12.15 -22.10
C ALA A 63 24.59 -12.48 -23.13
N THR A 64 24.50 -11.71 -24.22
CA THR A 64 23.43 -11.84 -25.22
C THR A 64 23.72 -13.00 -26.18
N ASP A 65 22.91 -14.05 -26.08
CA ASP A 65 23.01 -15.24 -26.92
C ASP A 65 22.17 -15.10 -28.22
N LEU A 66 22.82 -14.67 -29.31
CA LEU A 66 22.20 -14.60 -30.63
C LEU A 66 21.86 -15.99 -31.23
N GLN A 67 22.49 -17.06 -30.74
CA GLN A 67 22.26 -18.44 -31.22
C GLN A 67 21.13 -19.15 -30.46
N TYR A 68 20.51 -18.50 -29.47
CA TYR A 68 19.42 -19.07 -28.69
C TYR A 68 18.31 -19.66 -29.59
N ASN A 69 18.00 -20.95 -29.43
CA ASN A 69 16.90 -21.57 -30.14
C ASN A 69 15.55 -21.07 -29.58
N ILE A 70 14.77 -20.39 -30.41
CA ILE A 70 13.50 -19.78 -30.00
C ILE A 70 12.43 -20.87 -29.99
N GLN A 71 12.01 -21.28 -28.80
CA GLN A 71 10.93 -22.25 -28.63
C GLN A 71 9.73 -21.56 -27.97
N ALA A 72 8.66 -21.37 -28.74
CA ALA A 72 7.38 -20.89 -28.22
C ALA A 72 6.43 -22.04 -27.92
N TYR A 73 5.44 -21.75 -27.10
CA TYR A 73 4.42 -22.68 -26.65
C TYR A 73 3.05 -22.07 -26.87
N THR A 74 2.09 -22.93 -27.19
CA THR A 74 0.68 -22.54 -27.36
C THR A 74 -0.01 -22.32 -26.02
N HIS A 75 0.23 -23.25 -25.08
CA HIS A 75 -0.27 -23.16 -23.71
C HIS A 75 0.93 -23.05 -22.77
N VAL A 76 1.00 -21.95 -22.02
CA VAL A 76 2.05 -21.74 -21.02
C VAL A 76 1.49 -22.04 -19.63
N LEU A 77 2.03 -23.08 -18.98
CA LEU A 77 1.52 -23.58 -17.70
C LEU A 77 2.55 -23.35 -16.61
N ARG A 78 2.20 -22.57 -15.59
CA ARG A 78 3.10 -22.32 -14.44
C ARG A 78 2.37 -22.50 -13.12
N GLY A 79 2.65 -23.62 -12.44
CA GLY A 79 2.13 -23.92 -11.12
C GLY A 79 2.90 -23.24 -9.99
N PRO A 80 2.47 -23.43 -8.73
CA PRO A 80 3.03 -22.74 -7.57
C PRO A 80 4.52 -23.03 -7.44
N PHE A 81 5.30 -21.99 -7.14
CA PHE A 81 6.77 -22.06 -7.10
C PHE A 81 7.38 -22.53 -8.43
N GLY A 82 6.70 -22.29 -9.55
CA GLY A 82 7.13 -22.73 -10.88
C GLY A 82 7.01 -24.24 -11.11
N LYS A 83 6.04 -24.94 -10.50
CA LYS A 83 5.84 -26.38 -10.67
C LYS A 83 4.37 -26.74 -10.93
N PRO A 84 4.00 -27.26 -12.12
CA PRO A 84 4.85 -27.47 -13.31
C PRO A 84 5.34 -26.16 -13.92
N ASN A 85 6.32 -26.23 -14.81
CA ASN A 85 6.74 -25.11 -15.66
C ASN A 85 6.86 -25.61 -17.11
N ILE A 86 5.82 -25.34 -17.91
CA ILE A 86 5.76 -25.70 -19.32
C ILE A 86 5.69 -24.40 -20.12
N GLY A 87 6.76 -24.08 -20.85
CA GLY A 87 6.88 -22.87 -21.67
C GLY A 87 7.15 -21.57 -20.90
N GLY A 88 7.01 -21.55 -19.57
CA GLY A 88 7.16 -20.31 -18.79
C GLY A 88 8.61 -19.85 -18.65
N GLY A 89 9.56 -20.80 -18.59
CA GLY A 89 10.99 -20.49 -18.61
C GLY A 89 11.44 -19.93 -19.96
N GLU A 90 10.97 -20.54 -21.04
CA GLU A 90 11.25 -20.14 -22.42
C GLU A 90 10.63 -18.77 -22.74
N LEU A 91 9.42 -18.51 -22.24
CA LEU A 91 8.77 -17.21 -22.39
C LEU A 91 9.58 -16.10 -21.69
N SER A 92 9.95 -16.33 -20.42
CA SER A 92 10.72 -15.35 -19.64
C SER A 92 12.08 -15.06 -20.29
N LYS A 93 12.81 -16.11 -20.67
CA LYS A 93 14.11 -15.98 -21.35
C LYS A 93 13.96 -15.31 -22.71
N GLY A 94 12.90 -15.61 -23.47
CA GLY A 94 12.60 -14.96 -24.73
C GLY A 94 12.33 -13.47 -24.57
N ALA A 95 11.46 -13.09 -23.63
CA ALA A 95 11.17 -11.69 -23.32
C ALA A 95 12.44 -10.91 -22.97
N ASP A 96 13.24 -11.46 -22.05
CA ASP A 96 14.49 -10.83 -21.62
C ASP A 96 15.48 -10.68 -22.77
N LEU A 97 15.72 -11.73 -23.55
CA LEU A 97 16.63 -11.70 -24.68
C LEU A 97 16.17 -10.73 -25.77
N ALA A 98 14.86 -10.66 -26.04
CA ALA A 98 14.31 -9.70 -27.01
C ALA A 98 14.58 -8.25 -26.57
N TYR A 99 14.43 -7.95 -25.27
CA TYR A 99 14.72 -6.61 -24.76
C TYR A 99 16.21 -6.30 -24.76
N ASP A 100 17.06 -7.24 -24.36
CA ASP A 100 18.52 -7.09 -24.43
C ASP A 100 18.98 -6.81 -25.87
N CYS A 101 18.46 -7.58 -26.83
CA CYS A 101 18.72 -7.36 -28.26
C CYS A 101 18.22 -6.01 -28.74
N ALA A 102 17.02 -5.57 -28.35
CA ALA A 102 16.48 -4.27 -28.73
C ALA A 102 17.34 -3.10 -28.21
N VAL A 103 17.85 -3.19 -26.98
CA VAL A 103 18.77 -2.20 -26.39
C VAL A 103 20.10 -2.19 -27.13
N LEU A 104 20.68 -3.37 -27.42
CA LEU A 104 21.92 -3.48 -28.18
C LEU A 104 21.78 -2.94 -29.60
N TRP A 105 20.69 -3.27 -30.30
CA TRP A 105 20.34 -2.69 -31.60
C TRP A 105 20.33 -1.16 -31.53
N TYR A 106 19.68 -0.59 -30.52
CA TYR A 106 19.62 0.87 -30.39
C TYR A 106 21.01 1.50 -30.27
N ILE A 107 21.87 0.92 -29.44
CA ILE A 107 23.21 1.43 -29.14
C ILE A 107 24.15 1.27 -30.35
N THR A 108 24.20 0.07 -30.92
CA THR A 108 25.20 -0.30 -31.94
C THR A 108 24.76 0.02 -33.36
N GLY A 109 23.46 -0.14 -33.66
CA GLY A 109 22.93 -0.16 -35.03
C GLY A 109 23.25 -1.44 -35.81
N GLU A 110 23.72 -2.50 -35.14
CA GLU A 110 24.01 -3.79 -35.77
C GLU A 110 22.70 -4.59 -35.96
N GLN A 111 22.31 -4.79 -37.22
CA GLN A 111 21.01 -5.36 -37.61
C GLN A 111 20.73 -6.76 -37.00
N VAL A 112 21.77 -7.54 -36.73
CA VAL A 112 21.66 -8.89 -36.14
C VAL A 112 20.88 -8.89 -34.81
N TYR A 113 20.98 -7.82 -34.03
CA TYR A 113 20.24 -7.69 -32.77
C TYR A 113 18.76 -7.35 -33.02
N ALA A 114 18.46 -6.46 -33.97
CA ALA A 114 17.08 -6.17 -34.35
C ALA A 114 16.38 -7.42 -34.90
N ASP A 115 17.06 -8.15 -35.79
CA ASP A 115 16.53 -9.38 -36.40
C ASP A 115 16.23 -10.43 -35.33
N LYS A 116 17.11 -10.60 -34.33
CA LYS A 116 16.89 -11.53 -33.23
C LYS A 116 15.70 -11.13 -32.34
N ALA A 117 15.60 -9.85 -31.98
CA ALA A 117 14.46 -9.35 -31.21
C ALA A 117 13.12 -9.55 -31.95
N ILE A 118 13.09 -9.18 -33.24
CA ILE A 118 11.92 -9.38 -34.11
C ILE A 118 11.55 -10.86 -34.20
N ALA A 119 12.53 -11.74 -34.41
CA ALA A 119 12.29 -13.18 -34.49
C ALA A 119 11.62 -13.70 -33.22
N ILE A 120 12.12 -13.33 -32.03
CA ILE A 120 11.53 -13.78 -30.75
C ILE A 120 10.10 -13.27 -30.59
N ILE A 121 9.88 -11.97 -30.80
CA ILE A 121 8.55 -11.33 -30.67
C ILE A 121 7.57 -11.96 -31.66
N ASN A 122 7.99 -12.20 -32.89
CA ASN A 122 7.17 -12.78 -33.95
C ASN A 122 6.82 -14.25 -33.67
N THR A 123 7.76 -15.05 -33.18
CA THR A 123 7.54 -16.46 -32.86
C THR A 123 6.53 -16.61 -31.72
N TRP A 124 6.69 -15.84 -30.63
CA TRP A 124 5.74 -15.89 -29.51
C TRP A 124 4.35 -15.36 -29.89
N SER A 125 4.28 -14.23 -30.59
CA SER A 125 3.00 -13.65 -31.03
C SER A 125 2.24 -14.50 -32.04
N ALA A 126 2.91 -15.40 -32.75
CA ALA A 126 2.25 -16.34 -33.67
C ALA A 126 1.70 -17.58 -32.96
N GLN A 127 2.20 -17.95 -31.78
CA GLN A 127 1.95 -19.27 -31.21
C GLN A 127 1.22 -19.26 -29.87
N LEU A 128 1.44 -18.26 -29.01
CA LEU A 128 0.87 -18.24 -27.66
C LEU A 128 -0.65 -17.99 -27.67
N TRP A 129 -1.42 -18.87 -27.05
CA TRP A 129 -2.88 -18.79 -26.99
C TRP A 129 -3.40 -18.50 -25.58
N ASP A 130 -2.78 -19.08 -24.54
CA ASP A 130 -3.20 -18.85 -23.15
C ASP A 130 -2.10 -19.14 -22.13
N PHE A 131 -2.41 -18.72 -20.89
CA PHE A 131 -1.68 -19.06 -19.68
C PHE A 131 -2.64 -19.78 -18.73
N ASP A 132 -2.12 -20.76 -17.99
CA ASP A 132 -2.89 -21.45 -16.95
C ASP A 132 -1.99 -21.87 -15.76
N TYR A 133 -2.62 -22.38 -14.70
CA TYR A 133 -2.10 -22.62 -13.35
C TYR A 133 -1.92 -21.37 -12.47
N ASN A 134 -1.53 -21.61 -11.22
CA ASN A 134 -1.48 -20.63 -10.14
C ASN A 134 -0.66 -19.37 -10.47
N ASP A 135 0.53 -19.51 -11.06
CA ASP A 135 1.45 -18.40 -11.35
C ASP A 135 1.18 -17.74 -12.72
N ALA A 136 0.13 -18.14 -13.45
CA ALA A 136 -0.15 -17.65 -14.81
C ALA A 136 -0.18 -16.13 -14.92
N LYS A 137 -0.98 -15.46 -14.06
CA LYS A 137 -1.09 -14.00 -14.03
C LYS A 137 0.25 -13.33 -13.76
N LEU A 138 1.01 -13.88 -12.82
CA LEU A 138 2.30 -13.31 -12.42
C LEU A 138 3.36 -13.46 -13.51
N LEU A 139 3.43 -14.62 -14.18
CA LEU A 139 4.31 -14.85 -15.32
C LEU A 139 3.97 -13.94 -16.51
N ALA A 140 2.68 -13.83 -16.85
CA ALA A 140 2.23 -12.92 -17.91
C ALA A 140 2.55 -11.47 -17.56
N ALA A 141 2.38 -11.09 -16.29
CA ALA A 141 2.72 -9.76 -15.79
C ALA A 141 4.22 -9.47 -15.84
N TRP A 142 5.11 -10.41 -15.51
CA TRP A 142 6.56 -10.18 -15.64
C TRP A 142 7.05 -10.11 -17.08
N THR A 143 6.42 -10.84 -17.99
CA THR A 143 6.87 -10.92 -19.39
C THR A 143 6.24 -9.85 -20.28
N GLY A 144 5.03 -9.39 -19.96
CA GLY A 144 4.29 -8.40 -20.74
C GLY A 144 5.03 -7.08 -20.91
N HIS A 145 5.40 -6.41 -19.81
CA HIS A 145 6.11 -5.12 -19.88
C HIS A 145 7.50 -5.27 -20.52
N VAL A 146 8.17 -6.41 -20.34
CA VAL A 146 9.48 -6.69 -20.95
C VAL A 146 9.35 -6.79 -22.47
N PHE A 147 8.38 -7.57 -22.97
CA PHE A 147 8.08 -7.64 -24.40
C PHE A 147 7.67 -6.28 -24.97
N CYS A 148 6.81 -5.54 -24.26
CA CYS A 148 6.36 -4.22 -24.71
C CYS A 148 7.53 -3.24 -24.87
N ASN A 149 8.47 -3.20 -23.91
CA ASN A 149 9.65 -2.34 -24.02
C ASN A 149 10.56 -2.74 -25.20
N ALA A 150 10.77 -4.03 -25.43
CA ALA A 150 11.51 -4.53 -26.59
C ALA A 150 10.84 -4.14 -27.91
N ALA A 151 9.54 -4.46 -28.03
CA ALA A 151 8.73 -4.19 -29.20
C ALA A 151 8.64 -2.70 -29.51
N GLU A 152 8.55 -1.83 -28.50
CA GLU A 152 8.47 -0.40 -28.69
C GLU A 152 9.77 0.18 -29.29
N ILE A 153 10.94 -0.23 -28.79
CA ILE A 153 12.23 0.20 -29.35
C ILE A 153 12.34 -0.23 -30.82
N ILE A 154 12.01 -1.49 -31.11
CA ILE A 154 12.04 -2.04 -32.46
C ILE A 154 11.07 -1.31 -33.39
N ARG A 155 9.80 -1.12 -32.99
CA ARG A 155 8.76 -0.43 -33.76
C ARG A 155 9.14 1.02 -34.07
N CYS A 156 9.79 1.70 -33.14
CA CYS A 156 10.09 3.13 -33.27
C CYS A 156 11.45 3.41 -33.93
N THR A 157 12.14 2.41 -34.47
CA THR A 157 13.45 2.55 -35.12
C THR A 157 13.42 1.92 -36.51
N PRO A 158 14.41 2.18 -37.40
CA PRO A 158 14.47 1.53 -38.71
C PRO A 158 14.93 0.06 -38.62
N ALA A 159 14.37 -0.72 -37.68
CA ALA A 159 14.71 -2.10 -37.41
C ALA A 159 14.17 -3.08 -38.47
N GLY A 160 13.23 -2.65 -39.32
CA GLY A 160 12.63 -3.47 -40.37
C GLY A 160 11.46 -4.35 -39.89
N TRP A 161 10.88 -4.09 -38.72
CA TRP A 161 9.72 -4.85 -38.23
C TRP A 161 8.47 -4.53 -39.06
N LYS A 162 7.85 -5.56 -39.63
CA LYS A 162 6.77 -5.40 -40.60
C LYS A 162 5.45 -5.08 -39.90
N GLN A 163 4.66 -4.19 -40.48
CA GLN A 163 3.37 -3.78 -39.91
C GLN A 163 2.41 -4.95 -39.58
N PRO A 164 2.25 -5.99 -40.43
CA PRO A 164 1.41 -7.15 -40.07
C PRO A 164 1.93 -7.94 -38.87
N ASP A 165 3.24 -7.93 -38.62
CA ASP A 165 3.83 -8.57 -37.44
C ASP A 165 3.60 -7.74 -36.16
N VAL A 166 3.66 -6.41 -36.28
CA VAL A 166 3.28 -5.47 -35.20
C VAL A 166 1.82 -5.68 -34.80
N GLU A 167 0.93 -5.82 -35.77
CA GLU A 167 -0.50 -6.07 -35.56
C GLU A 167 -0.73 -7.44 -34.90
N ARG A 168 0.00 -8.48 -35.29
CA ARG A 168 -0.07 -9.79 -34.64
C ARG A 168 0.41 -9.76 -33.18
N PHE A 169 1.49 -9.06 -32.89
CA PHE A 169 1.93 -8.87 -31.51
C PHE A 169 0.91 -8.07 -30.69
N THR A 170 0.35 -7.00 -31.27
CA THR A 170 -0.74 -6.22 -30.67
C THR A 170 -1.94 -7.11 -30.37
N HIS A 171 -2.31 -8.01 -31.30
CA HIS A 171 -3.37 -8.98 -31.11
C HIS A 171 -3.09 -9.89 -29.91
N MET A 172 -1.90 -10.50 -29.82
CA MET A 172 -1.52 -11.33 -28.67
C MET A 172 -1.63 -10.57 -27.33
N LEU A 173 -1.17 -9.32 -27.27
CA LEU A 173 -1.31 -8.51 -26.06
C LEU A 173 -2.78 -8.32 -25.67
N MET A 174 -3.66 -8.07 -26.63
CA MET A 174 -5.07 -7.75 -26.38
C MET A 174 -5.98 -8.97 -26.21
N THR A 175 -5.59 -10.14 -26.72
CA THR A 175 -6.41 -11.37 -26.64
C THR A 175 -5.89 -12.40 -25.65
N VAL A 176 -4.60 -12.33 -25.28
CA VAL A 176 -3.98 -13.28 -24.34
C VAL A 176 -3.57 -12.59 -23.04
N TYR A 177 -2.72 -11.56 -23.10
CA TYR A 177 -2.16 -10.92 -21.89
C TYR A 177 -3.20 -10.07 -21.14
N TYR A 178 -3.80 -9.09 -21.82
CA TYR A 178 -4.71 -8.15 -21.17
C TYR A 178 -5.95 -8.82 -20.56
N PRO A 179 -6.65 -9.77 -21.22
CA PRO A 179 -7.82 -10.43 -20.61
C PRO A 179 -7.51 -11.18 -19.32
N LEU A 180 -6.31 -11.76 -19.22
CA LEU A 180 -5.83 -12.43 -18.00
C LEU A 180 -5.57 -11.44 -16.86
N MET A 181 -5.10 -10.23 -17.19
CA MET A 181 -4.63 -9.22 -16.23
C MET A 181 -5.66 -8.13 -15.86
N ARG A 182 -6.64 -7.83 -16.71
CA ARG A 182 -7.54 -6.66 -16.61
C ARG A 182 -8.40 -6.56 -15.34
N TYR A 183 -8.48 -7.64 -14.56
CA TYR A 183 -9.20 -7.68 -13.28
C TYR A 183 -8.27 -7.81 -12.06
N TYR A 184 -6.96 -7.66 -12.28
CA TYR A 184 -5.94 -7.68 -11.23
C TYR A 184 -6.01 -8.93 -10.35
N PHE A 185 -5.32 -8.94 -9.20
CA PHE A 185 -5.50 -9.95 -8.16
C PHE A 185 -5.12 -9.43 -6.75
N PRO A 186 -5.85 -8.44 -6.22
CA PRO A 186 -5.49 -7.76 -4.96
C PRO A 186 -5.54 -8.66 -3.71
N GLN A 187 -6.15 -9.85 -3.81
CA GLN A 187 -6.15 -10.86 -2.76
C GLN A 187 -4.82 -11.61 -2.63
N ALA A 188 -3.97 -11.59 -3.66
CA ALA A 188 -2.57 -12.05 -3.55
C ALA A 188 -1.72 -11.03 -2.78
N ASN A 189 -0.42 -11.29 -2.68
CA ASN A 189 0.53 -10.33 -2.13
C ASN A 189 0.69 -9.15 -3.11
N GLY A 190 0.94 -7.94 -2.59
CA GLY A 190 0.89 -6.74 -3.41
C GLY A 190 1.90 -6.68 -4.57
N ASN A 191 2.98 -7.48 -4.54
CA ASN A 191 3.90 -7.59 -5.67
C ASN A 191 3.22 -8.11 -6.96
N TRP A 192 2.15 -8.91 -6.84
CA TRP A 192 1.40 -9.41 -8.01
C TRP A 192 0.72 -8.26 -8.74
N ASP A 193 -0.02 -7.43 -8.01
CA ASP A 193 -0.68 -6.27 -8.60
C ASP A 193 0.34 -5.23 -9.07
N GLY A 194 1.46 -5.05 -8.37
CA GLY A 194 2.58 -4.26 -8.86
C GLY A 194 3.04 -4.68 -10.27
N ALA A 195 3.28 -5.99 -10.46
CA ALA A 195 3.68 -6.54 -11.77
C ALA A 195 2.58 -6.37 -12.83
N ILE A 196 1.32 -6.63 -12.45
CA ILE A 196 0.17 -6.50 -13.34
C ILE A 196 0.01 -5.04 -13.80
N ILE A 197 0.06 -4.08 -12.88
CA ILE A 197 0.00 -2.64 -13.20
C ILE A 197 1.14 -2.28 -14.17
N HIS A 198 2.37 -2.72 -13.89
CA HIS A 198 3.53 -2.45 -14.72
C HIS A 198 3.34 -2.93 -16.17
N SER A 199 2.80 -4.14 -16.34
CA SER A 199 2.44 -4.69 -17.66
C SER A 199 1.27 -3.98 -18.32
N ILE A 200 0.18 -3.70 -17.60
CA ILE A 200 -0.99 -3.02 -18.19
C ILE A 200 -0.61 -1.62 -18.65
N ILE A 201 0.17 -0.86 -17.87
CA ILE A 201 0.65 0.47 -18.29
C ILE A 201 1.50 0.37 -19.57
N ALA A 202 2.39 -0.62 -19.66
CA ALA A 202 3.20 -0.83 -20.87
C ALA A 202 2.34 -1.19 -22.09
N ILE A 203 1.38 -2.11 -21.95
CA ILE A 203 0.44 -2.49 -23.02
C ILE A 203 -0.40 -1.28 -23.45
N ALA A 204 -0.89 -0.49 -22.49
CA ALA A 204 -1.68 0.70 -22.75
C ALA A 204 -0.91 1.72 -23.60
N VAL A 205 0.38 1.96 -23.29
CA VAL A 205 1.26 2.79 -24.11
C VAL A 205 1.42 2.16 -25.50
N PHE A 206 1.80 0.88 -25.60
CA PHE A 206 2.04 0.23 -26.90
C PHE A 206 0.83 0.29 -27.85
N THR A 207 -0.37 0.20 -27.28
CA THR A 207 -1.66 0.13 -28.01
C THR A 207 -2.39 1.48 -28.10
N ASP A 208 -1.76 2.57 -27.68
CA ASP A 208 -2.35 3.91 -27.62
C ASP A 208 -3.68 3.98 -26.82
N ASN A 209 -3.84 3.12 -25.82
CA ASN A 209 -5.07 3.00 -25.05
C ASN A 209 -5.03 3.82 -23.73
N ARG A 210 -5.54 5.05 -23.80
CA ARG A 210 -5.55 5.97 -22.64
C ARG A 210 -6.43 5.51 -21.48
N GLU A 211 -7.55 4.85 -21.76
CA GLU A 211 -8.46 4.35 -20.73
C GLU A 211 -7.80 3.24 -19.90
N MET A 212 -7.13 2.30 -20.57
CA MET A 212 -6.34 1.23 -19.94
C MET A 212 -5.21 1.80 -19.06
N PHE A 213 -4.51 2.84 -19.55
CA PHE A 213 -3.47 3.52 -18.78
C PHE A 213 -4.04 4.17 -17.52
N ASN A 214 -5.15 4.91 -17.66
CA ASN A 214 -5.80 5.58 -16.53
C ASN A 214 -6.34 4.57 -15.51
N ASN A 215 -6.87 3.43 -15.96
CA ASN A 215 -7.31 2.35 -15.08
C ASN A 215 -6.14 1.77 -14.26
N ALA A 216 -4.98 1.56 -14.88
CA ALA A 216 -3.82 1.06 -14.16
C ALA A 216 -3.21 2.09 -13.19
N VAL A 217 -3.23 3.37 -13.55
CA VAL A 217 -2.86 4.46 -12.63
C VAL A 217 -3.84 4.55 -11.45
N ASP A 218 -5.14 4.42 -11.69
CA ASP A 218 -6.15 4.38 -10.63
C ASP A 218 -5.93 3.17 -9.70
N HIS A 219 -5.69 1.98 -10.26
CA HIS A 219 -5.39 0.79 -9.47
C HIS A 219 -4.11 0.97 -8.64
N PHE A 220 -3.06 1.56 -9.23
CA PHE A 220 -1.83 1.91 -8.50
C PHE A 220 -2.10 2.76 -7.26
N LEU A 221 -3.04 3.71 -7.33
CA LEU A 221 -3.36 4.65 -6.25
C LEU A 221 -4.40 4.10 -5.27
N HIS A 222 -5.43 3.41 -5.76
CA HIS A 222 -6.68 3.16 -5.02
C HIS A 222 -7.10 1.69 -4.95
N ALA A 223 -6.32 0.75 -5.48
CA ALA A 223 -6.68 -0.65 -5.47
C ALA A 223 -6.97 -1.20 -4.07
N PRO A 224 -7.94 -2.11 -3.93
CA PRO A 224 -8.35 -2.64 -2.63
C PRO A 224 -7.36 -3.67 -2.09
N VAL A 225 -7.61 -4.14 -0.87
CA VAL A 225 -6.82 -5.19 -0.18
C VAL A 225 -5.30 -4.91 -0.18
N ASN A 226 -4.50 -5.54 -1.06
CA ASN A 226 -3.05 -5.36 -1.16
C ASN A 226 -2.59 -4.64 -2.45
N GLY A 227 -3.51 -4.25 -3.34
CA GLY A 227 -3.19 -3.96 -4.73
C GLY A 227 -2.53 -2.61 -5.02
N SER A 228 -2.61 -1.65 -4.10
CA SER A 228 -2.12 -0.28 -4.33
C SER A 228 -0.75 -0.04 -3.70
N LEU A 229 -0.06 1.01 -4.16
CA LEU A 229 1.22 1.44 -3.59
C LEU A 229 1.12 1.66 -2.06
N PHE A 230 0.05 2.26 -1.58
CA PHE A 230 -0.14 2.63 -0.17
C PHE A 230 -0.52 1.44 0.72
N LYS A 231 -0.96 0.34 0.10
CA LYS A 231 -1.13 -0.97 0.74
C LYS A 231 0.13 -1.81 0.69
N TYR A 232 1.03 -1.54 -0.26
CA TYR A 232 2.31 -2.23 -0.36
C TYR A 232 3.43 -1.59 0.47
N ILE A 233 3.53 -0.26 0.47
CA ILE A 233 4.53 0.50 1.25
C ILE A 233 3.78 1.34 2.30
N TYR A 234 4.03 1.06 3.56
CA TYR A 234 3.40 1.74 4.68
C TYR A 234 4.04 3.12 4.95
N PRO A 235 3.38 4.01 5.71
CA PRO A 235 3.90 5.35 6.02
C PRO A 235 5.23 5.37 6.76
N ASN A 236 5.59 4.28 7.44
CA ASN A 236 6.90 4.11 8.07
C ASN A 236 8.00 3.61 7.10
N GLY A 237 7.65 3.35 5.83
CA GLY A 237 8.53 2.76 4.80
C GLY A 237 8.55 1.24 4.76
N GLN A 238 7.93 0.57 5.72
CA GLN A 238 7.83 -0.88 5.73
C GLN A 238 7.06 -1.38 4.50
N CYS A 239 7.59 -2.41 3.85
CA CYS A 239 6.85 -3.14 2.83
C CYS A 239 5.92 -4.19 3.47
N GLN A 240 4.72 -4.38 2.91
CA GLN A 240 3.76 -5.43 3.30
C GLN A 240 4.41 -6.83 3.35
N GLU A 241 5.42 -7.08 2.51
CA GLU A 241 6.13 -8.35 2.43
C GLU A 241 7.41 -8.43 3.27
N SER A 242 7.72 -7.42 4.09
CA SER A 242 8.97 -7.37 4.89
C SER A 242 9.19 -8.63 5.74
N ARG A 243 8.11 -9.30 6.16
CA ARG A 243 8.13 -10.52 6.96
C ARG A 243 8.15 -11.82 6.17
N ARG A 244 8.06 -11.75 4.83
CA ARG A 244 8.09 -12.91 3.93
C ARG A 244 9.53 -13.30 3.60
N ASP A 245 10.14 -12.56 2.69
CA ASP A 245 11.54 -12.64 2.30
C ASP A 245 11.92 -11.39 1.50
N GLN A 246 13.20 -11.05 1.48
CA GLN A 246 13.64 -9.82 0.86
C GLN A 246 13.72 -9.90 -0.67
N GLY A 247 13.58 -11.09 -1.26
CA GLY A 247 13.46 -11.26 -2.70
C GLY A 247 12.13 -10.70 -3.21
N HIS A 248 11.03 -11.07 -2.57
CA HIS A 248 9.69 -10.57 -2.92
C HIS A 248 9.50 -9.10 -2.59
N VAL A 249 10.06 -8.62 -1.47
CA VAL A 249 10.03 -7.18 -1.12
C VAL A 249 10.65 -6.36 -2.25
N GLN A 250 11.87 -6.69 -2.65
CA GLN A 250 12.57 -5.95 -3.69
C GLN A 250 11.88 -6.11 -5.05
N LEU A 251 11.36 -7.30 -5.38
CA LEU A 251 10.55 -7.52 -6.58
C LEU A 251 9.38 -6.54 -6.64
N GLY A 252 8.48 -6.54 -5.65
CA GLY A 252 7.30 -5.67 -5.71
C GLY A 252 7.65 -4.19 -5.69
N LEU A 253 8.69 -3.79 -4.96
CA LEU A 253 9.23 -2.42 -5.04
C LEU A 253 9.67 -2.06 -6.47
N GLY A 254 10.38 -2.97 -7.13
CA GLY A 254 10.79 -2.84 -8.52
C GLY A 254 9.62 -2.72 -9.49
N GLU A 255 8.56 -3.50 -9.29
CA GLU A 255 7.38 -3.46 -10.15
C GLU A 255 6.59 -2.15 -10.01
N PHE A 256 6.36 -1.67 -8.78
CA PHE A 256 5.74 -0.36 -8.56
C PHE A 256 6.62 0.78 -9.10
N ALA A 257 7.94 0.70 -8.93
CA ALA A 257 8.87 1.68 -9.50
C ALA A 257 8.88 1.64 -11.04
N GLY A 258 8.81 0.46 -11.66
CA GLY A 258 8.74 0.30 -13.11
C GLY A 258 7.43 0.86 -13.70
N ALA A 259 6.30 0.56 -13.07
CA ALA A 259 5.01 1.18 -13.42
C ALA A 259 5.07 2.71 -13.35
N ALA A 260 5.62 3.25 -12.25
CA ALA A 260 5.81 4.68 -12.08
C ALA A 260 6.79 5.27 -13.12
N GLN A 261 7.81 4.52 -13.52
CA GLN A 261 8.77 4.93 -14.56
C GLN A 261 8.06 5.17 -15.89
N ILE A 262 7.28 4.21 -16.36
CA ILE A 262 6.53 4.34 -17.61
C ILE A 262 5.51 5.49 -17.50
N ALA A 263 4.77 5.57 -16.39
CA ALA A 263 3.82 6.64 -16.16
C ALA A 263 4.48 8.03 -16.25
N TYR A 264 5.66 8.17 -15.66
CA TYR A 264 6.42 9.42 -15.68
C TYR A 264 6.88 9.79 -17.08
N THR A 265 7.34 8.83 -17.89
CA THR A 265 7.70 9.06 -19.30
C THR A 265 6.51 9.61 -20.10
N GLN A 266 5.29 9.25 -19.70
CA GLN A 266 4.04 9.75 -20.27
C GLN A 266 3.50 11.02 -19.59
N GLY A 267 4.25 11.61 -18.65
CA GLY A 267 3.91 12.86 -17.97
C GLY A 267 3.06 12.70 -16.71
N THR A 268 2.89 11.48 -16.19
CA THR A 268 2.19 11.21 -14.91
C THR A 268 3.22 10.91 -13.82
N ASP A 269 3.39 11.84 -12.88
CA ASP A 269 4.38 11.67 -11.82
C ASP A 269 3.84 10.85 -10.64
N LEU A 270 4.14 9.55 -10.65
CA LEU A 270 3.87 8.62 -9.55
C LEU A 270 5.02 8.47 -8.55
N PHE A 271 6.15 9.17 -8.74
CA PHE A 271 7.27 9.11 -7.79
C PHE A 271 7.07 10.09 -6.64
N SER A 272 6.60 11.30 -6.92
CA SER A 272 6.51 12.36 -5.90
C SER A 272 5.33 12.21 -4.93
N ILE A 273 4.36 11.35 -5.26
CA ILE A 273 3.15 11.13 -4.47
C ILE A 273 3.46 10.69 -3.02
N ALA A 274 2.59 11.10 -2.09
CA ALA A 274 2.68 10.83 -0.67
C ALA A 274 4.10 11.05 -0.07
N ASN A 275 4.69 12.21 -0.41
CA ASN A 275 6.04 12.59 0.03
C ASN A 275 7.12 11.58 -0.41
N ASN A 276 7.05 11.12 -1.66
CA ASN A 276 7.98 10.15 -2.25
C ASN A 276 7.90 8.75 -1.61
N ARG A 277 6.68 8.17 -1.53
CA ARG A 277 6.45 6.86 -0.88
C ARG A 277 7.32 5.73 -1.44
N ILE A 278 7.57 5.72 -2.76
CA ILE A 278 8.49 4.74 -3.38
C ILE A 278 9.91 4.90 -2.80
N ALA A 279 10.46 6.13 -2.76
CA ALA A 279 11.79 6.35 -2.20
C ALA A 279 11.88 5.94 -0.73
N LEU A 280 10.84 6.22 0.06
CA LEU A 280 10.79 5.80 1.46
C LEU A 280 10.88 4.27 1.62
N GLY A 281 10.13 3.51 0.81
CA GLY A 281 10.19 2.05 0.84
C GLY A 281 11.55 1.48 0.41
N TYR A 282 12.18 2.10 -0.59
CA TYR A 282 13.53 1.76 -1.02
C TYR A 282 14.59 2.08 0.05
N GLU A 283 14.51 3.22 0.73
CA GLU A 283 15.43 3.59 1.82
C GLU A 283 15.27 2.67 3.04
N TYR A 284 14.03 2.30 3.40
CA TYR A 284 13.75 1.35 4.47
C TYR A 284 14.37 -0.02 4.15
N THR A 285 14.07 -0.55 2.96
CA THR A 285 14.50 -1.89 2.53
C THR A 285 16.01 -1.96 2.34
N ALA A 286 16.60 -0.98 1.65
CA ALA A 286 18.06 -0.90 1.49
C ALA A 286 18.77 -0.77 2.84
N GLY A 287 18.22 0.00 3.79
CA GLY A 287 18.76 0.08 5.14
C GLY A 287 18.86 -1.27 5.81
N TYR A 288 17.75 -2.02 5.84
CA TYR A 288 17.72 -3.36 6.42
C TYR A 288 18.71 -4.31 5.74
N LEU A 289 18.73 -4.35 4.40
CA LEU A 289 19.65 -5.18 3.63
C LEU A 289 21.13 -4.81 3.81
N LEU A 290 21.40 -3.58 4.23
CA LEU A 290 22.75 -3.07 4.53
C LEU A 290 23.09 -3.08 6.02
N GLY A 291 22.24 -3.67 6.87
CA GLY A 291 22.51 -3.95 8.28
C GLY A 291 21.78 -3.08 9.31
N ASP A 292 20.90 -2.16 8.89
CA ASP A 292 20.04 -1.43 9.82
C ASP A 292 18.96 -2.34 10.42
N THR A 293 18.42 -1.96 11.58
CA THR A 293 17.35 -2.69 12.29
C THR A 293 16.08 -1.84 12.45
N PRO A 294 15.41 -1.45 11.35
CA PRO A 294 14.20 -0.63 11.44
C PRO A 294 13.06 -1.41 12.12
N TYR A 295 12.19 -0.69 12.83
CA TYR A 295 11.01 -1.29 13.45
C TYR A 295 9.97 -1.68 12.39
N CYS A 296 9.42 -2.90 12.54
CA CYS A 296 8.46 -3.52 11.64
C CYS A 296 7.20 -3.94 12.41
N TYR A 297 6.03 -3.48 11.96
CA TYR A 297 4.75 -3.96 12.47
C TYR A 297 4.51 -5.42 12.10
N GLY A 298 3.89 -6.15 13.02
CA GLY A 298 3.68 -7.61 12.95
C GLY A 298 4.81 -8.42 13.57
N GLY A 299 6.03 -7.87 13.71
CA GLY A 299 7.17 -8.57 14.31
C GLY A 299 8.44 -8.47 13.48
N GLU A 300 9.32 -9.43 13.61
CA GLU A 300 10.64 -9.40 12.97
C GLU A 300 10.58 -9.43 11.44
N ILE A 301 11.48 -8.68 10.82
CA ILE A 301 11.71 -8.67 9.37
C ILE A 301 12.40 -9.98 8.99
N SER A 302 12.01 -10.58 7.86
CA SER A 302 12.55 -11.85 7.41
C SER A 302 14.01 -11.74 6.99
N THR A 303 14.82 -12.72 7.36
CA THR A 303 16.24 -12.86 6.97
C THR A 303 16.43 -13.72 5.72
N ARG A 304 15.34 -14.12 5.03
CA ARG A 304 15.39 -14.94 3.82
C ARG A 304 15.67 -14.06 2.59
N VAL A 305 16.47 -14.60 1.65
CA VAL A 305 16.74 -14.00 0.33
C VAL A 305 17.30 -12.56 0.42
N MET A 306 18.28 -12.33 1.30
CA MET A 306 18.88 -11.01 1.60
C MET A 306 19.75 -10.41 0.47
N GLY A 307 19.85 -11.07 -0.69
CA GLY A 307 20.68 -10.56 -1.79
C GLY A 307 20.08 -9.30 -2.40
N LEU A 308 20.91 -8.26 -2.57
CA LEU A 308 20.52 -7.05 -3.29
C LEU A 308 20.29 -7.33 -4.79
N ARG A 309 19.14 -6.89 -5.29
CA ARG A 309 18.75 -6.90 -6.72
C ARG A 309 19.31 -5.66 -7.43
N ASP A 310 19.23 -5.63 -8.76
CA ASP A 310 19.77 -4.57 -9.62
C ASP A 310 18.75 -3.48 -10.02
N ASP A 311 17.58 -3.49 -9.42
CA ASP A 311 16.45 -2.57 -9.64
C ASP A 311 16.54 -1.24 -8.84
N TYR A 312 17.66 -0.98 -8.17
CA TYR A 312 17.89 0.26 -7.41
C TYR A 312 18.39 1.44 -8.25
N GLU A 313 19.10 1.17 -9.35
CA GLU A 313 19.79 2.21 -10.12
C GLU A 313 18.80 3.25 -10.67
N TYR A 314 17.65 2.79 -11.17
CA TYR A 314 16.61 3.66 -11.70
C TYR A 314 16.02 4.59 -10.62
N VAL A 315 15.67 4.02 -9.45
CA VAL A 315 15.10 4.81 -8.34
C VAL A 315 16.11 5.83 -7.84
N TYR A 316 17.36 5.41 -7.63
CA TYR A 316 18.45 6.32 -7.28
C TYR A 316 18.57 7.48 -8.28
N ARG A 317 18.67 7.17 -9.59
CA ARG A 317 18.84 8.19 -10.64
C ARG A 317 17.65 9.13 -10.75
N HIS A 318 16.43 8.61 -10.66
CA HIS A 318 15.21 9.41 -10.69
C HIS A 318 15.25 10.47 -9.59
N TYR A 319 15.40 10.05 -8.34
CA TYR A 319 15.34 10.96 -7.20
C TYR A 319 16.55 11.90 -7.15
N ALA A 320 17.74 11.43 -7.52
CA ALA A 320 18.91 12.29 -7.67
C ALA A 320 18.69 13.40 -8.72
N ALA A 321 18.02 13.09 -9.83
CA ALA A 321 17.66 14.09 -10.85
C ALA A 321 16.61 15.10 -10.35
N GLN A 322 15.81 14.74 -9.34
CA GLN A 322 14.89 15.63 -8.65
C GLN A 322 15.54 16.36 -7.45
N GLY A 323 16.84 16.15 -7.20
CA GLY A 323 17.55 16.76 -6.06
C GLY A 323 17.29 16.07 -4.70
N ILE A 324 16.67 14.89 -4.69
CA ILE A 324 16.39 14.11 -3.49
C ILE A 324 17.51 13.07 -3.29
N TYR A 325 18.14 13.09 -2.12
CA TYR A 325 19.25 12.19 -1.80
C TYR A 325 18.77 10.96 -1.02
N LEU A 326 19.08 9.77 -1.54
CA LEU A 326 18.72 8.47 -0.96
C LEU A 326 20.00 7.68 -0.62
N PRO A 327 20.63 7.89 0.55
CA PRO A 327 21.95 7.34 0.85
C PRO A 327 22.00 5.80 0.85
N LYS A 328 20.97 5.13 1.36
CA LYS A 328 20.94 3.67 1.49
C LYS A 328 20.65 3.03 0.14
N THR A 329 19.69 3.57 -0.61
CA THR A 329 19.41 3.19 -2.00
C THR A 329 20.62 3.41 -2.91
N THR A 330 21.36 4.51 -2.73
CA THR A 330 22.60 4.77 -3.49
C THR A 330 23.63 3.67 -3.21
N ARG A 331 23.89 3.34 -1.94
CA ARG A 331 24.82 2.26 -1.56
C ARG A 331 24.38 0.90 -2.10
N ALA A 332 23.08 0.61 -2.08
CA ALA A 332 22.52 -0.60 -2.66
C ALA A 332 22.79 -0.67 -4.17
N ALA A 333 22.49 0.41 -4.91
CA ALA A 333 22.78 0.51 -6.35
C ALA A 333 24.29 0.35 -6.65
N ASP A 334 25.15 1.02 -5.89
CA ASP A 334 26.61 0.91 -6.05
C ASP A 334 27.10 -0.54 -5.88
N SER A 335 26.56 -1.28 -4.90
CA SER A 335 26.98 -2.66 -4.60
C SER A 335 26.68 -3.67 -5.70
N VAL A 336 25.68 -3.39 -6.55
CA VAL A 336 25.24 -4.29 -7.64
C VAL A 336 25.69 -3.82 -9.01
N ARG A 337 26.10 -2.55 -9.16
CA ARG A 337 26.50 -1.94 -10.44
C ARG A 337 27.65 -2.66 -11.15
N GLY A 338 28.54 -3.32 -10.41
CA GLY A 338 29.65 -4.10 -10.97
C GLY A 338 29.21 -5.38 -11.72
N LYS A 339 28.02 -5.90 -11.42
CA LYS A 339 27.44 -7.11 -12.04
C LYS A 339 26.18 -6.85 -12.88
N ALA A 340 25.51 -5.71 -12.65
CA ALA A 340 24.31 -5.32 -13.39
C ALA A 340 24.61 -5.02 -14.87
N THR A 341 23.62 -5.29 -15.74
CA THR A 341 23.73 -5.13 -17.21
C THR A 341 22.66 -4.18 -17.73
N ARG A 342 21.53 -4.69 -18.23
CA ARG A 342 20.43 -3.92 -18.82
C ARG A 342 19.91 -2.84 -17.89
N SER A 343 19.73 -3.13 -16.60
CA SER A 343 19.21 -2.19 -15.60
C SER A 343 20.02 -0.89 -15.49
N ILE A 344 21.35 -0.92 -15.68
CA ILE A 344 22.19 0.28 -15.70
C ILE A 344 21.96 1.11 -16.96
N LEU A 345 21.69 0.45 -18.09
CA LEU A 345 21.46 1.11 -19.38
C LEU A 345 20.06 1.70 -19.46
N THR A 346 19.05 0.96 -19.00
CA THR A 346 17.64 1.33 -19.10
C THR A 346 17.12 2.24 -17.98
N SER A 347 17.91 2.44 -16.91
CA SER A 347 17.63 3.39 -15.83
C SER A 347 17.95 4.85 -16.18
N MET A 348 18.43 5.10 -17.40
CA MET A 348 18.92 6.41 -17.82
C MET A 348 17.79 7.38 -18.12
N ARG A 349 17.93 8.59 -17.57
CA ARG A 349 17.13 9.76 -17.93
C ARG A 349 18.02 10.88 -18.41
N LEU A 350 17.60 11.56 -19.47
CA LEU A 350 18.22 12.82 -19.86
C LEU A 350 18.10 13.80 -18.68
N PRO A 351 19.21 14.29 -18.12
CA PRO A 351 19.14 15.19 -16.97
C PRO A 351 18.44 16.50 -17.33
N ALA A 352 17.68 17.07 -16.39
CA ALA A 352 17.17 18.43 -16.54
C ALA A 352 18.34 19.43 -16.67
N LYS A 353 18.17 20.49 -17.47
CA LYS A 353 19.21 21.51 -17.69
C LYS A 353 19.79 22.00 -16.34
N GLY A 354 21.09 21.81 -16.14
CA GLY A 354 21.82 22.24 -14.93
C GLY A 354 22.06 21.16 -13.87
N ILE A 355 21.62 19.92 -14.10
CA ILE A 355 21.89 18.75 -13.24
C ILE A 355 22.73 17.74 -14.04
N THR A 356 23.81 17.22 -13.48
CA THR A 356 24.63 16.17 -14.12
C THR A 356 24.31 14.79 -13.58
N THR A 357 24.61 13.74 -14.34
CA THR A 357 24.34 12.31 -14.06
C THR A 357 24.99 11.73 -12.81
N ALA A 358 25.87 12.47 -12.15
CA ALA A 358 26.52 12.08 -10.88
C ALA A 358 25.90 12.78 -9.66
N GLY A 359 24.70 13.36 -9.80
CA GLY A 359 24.10 14.17 -8.74
C GLY A 359 24.96 15.38 -8.42
N THR A 360 25.64 15.96 -9.40
CA THR A 360 26.45 17.19 -9.20
C THR A 360 25.70 18.38 -9.79
N ARG A 361 25.58 19.46 -9.01
CA ARG A 361 25.14 20.77 -9.49
C ARG A 361 26.40 21.62 -9.67
N ASN A 362 26.64 22.13 -10.87
CA ASN A 362 27.85 22.91 -11.22
C ASN A 362 29.18 22.19 -10.92
N GLY A 363 29.28 20.89 -11.20
CA GLY A 363 30.55 20.14 -11.08
C GLY A 363 30.98 19.79 -9.64
N LYS A 364 30.17 20.11 -8.62
CA LYS A 364 30.37 19.63 -7.24
C LYS A 364 29.51 18.42 -6.94
N LEU A 365 30.13 17.28 -6.68
CA LEU A 365 29.48 16.09 -6.11
C LEU A 365 28.62 16.52 -4.93
N LEU A 366 27.35 16.11 -4.90
CA LEU A 366 26.55 16.11 -3.67
C LEU A 366 27.10 15.02 -2.73
N ASN A 367 28.35 15.17 -2.30
CA ASN A 367 29.00 14.32 -1.32
C ASN A 367 29.35 15.15 -0.09
N LYS A 368 29.03 14.58 1.07
CA LYS A 368 29.09 15.12 2.43
C LYS A 368 30.49 15.52 2.94
N LYS A 369 31.52 15.59 2.08
CA LYS A 369 32.92 15.74 2.54
C LYS A 369 33.46 17.16 2.63
N ASP A 370 32.73 18.16 2.14
CA ASP A 370 33.09 19.56 2.39
C ASP A 370 32.03 20.17 3.30
N GLY A 371 32.40 20.45 4.55
CA GLY A 371 31.54 21.02 5.60
C GLY A 371 31.02 22.44 5.31
N GLY A 372 30.35 22.63 4.18
CA GLY A 372 29.63 23.83 3.80
C GLY A 372 28.13 23.61 3.87
N ASN A 373 27.43 24.52 4.54
CA ASN A 373 25.98 24.56 4.69
C ASN A 373 25.26 24.30 3.35
N ILE A 374 24.64 23.12 3.22
CA ILE A 374 23.69 22.81 2.16
C ILE A 374 22.36 23.45 2.57
N SER A 375 21.93 24.48 1.85
CA SER A 375 20.64 25.14 2.05
C SER A 375 19.48 24.20 1.68
N ALA A 376 18.79 23.65 2.69
CA ALA A 376 17.35 23.35 2.80
C ALA A 376 16.56 22.59 1.69
N ALA A 377 17.16 22.01 0.63
CA ALA A 377 16.39 21.33 -0.45
C ALA A 377 16.75 19.84 -0.71
N ALA A 378 17.54 19.20 0.16
CA ALA A 378 18.03 17.82 -0.02
C ALA A 378 17.63 16.91 1.16
N SER A 379 16.33 16.77 1.45
CA SER A 379 15.87 15.86 2.51
C SER A 379 15.56 14.48 1.95
N THR A 380 16.27 13.46 2.44
CA THR A 380 15.83 12.06 2.32
C THR A 380 14.39 11.95 2.84
N PRO A 381 13.48 11.23 2.15
CA PRO A 381 12.11 11.05 2.62
C PRO A 381 12.10 10.48 4.03
N MET A 382 11.26 11.06 4.88
CA MET A 382 11.15 10.66 6.28
C MET A 382 9.88 9.85 6.49
N PRO A 383 9.93 8.81 7.33
CA PRO A 383 8.76 8.12 7.83
C PRO A 383 7.72 9.10 8.39
N ASP A 384 6.44 8.81 8.16
CA ASP A 384 5.38 9.46 8.91
C ASP A 384 5.44 9.01 10.37
N THR A 385 5.42 9.96 11.31
CA THR A 385 5.54 9.66 12.74
C THR A 385 4.20 9.69 13.47
N THR A 386 3.08 9.90 12.77
CA THR A 386 1.74 9.87 13.38
C THR A 386 1.50 8.49 13.98
N ALA A 387 1.11 8.44 15.27
CA ALA A 387 0.96 7.21 16.06
C ALA A 387 2.23 6.31 16.19
N TYR A 388 3.31 6.57 15.47
CA TYR A 388 4.49 5.70 15.44
C TYR A 388 5.42 5.91 16.66
N ILE A 389 5.88 4.89 17.38
CA ILE A 389 5.48 3.48 17.34
C ILE A 389 4.23 3.28 18.21
N ALA A 390 3.29 2.46 17.72
CA ALA A 390 2.03 2.10 18.39
C ALA A 390 2.02 0.62 18.79
N GLY A 391 1.10 0.25 19.66
CA GLY A 391 0.89 -1.12 20.13
C GLY A 391 1.95 -1.58 21.14
N ALA A 392 2.00 -2.89 21.35
CA ALA A 392 2.88 -3.52 22.34
C ALA A 392 4.37 -3.41 21.99
N GLY A 393 4.70 -2.97 20.78
CA GLY A 393 6.08 -2.66 20.37
C GLY A 393 6.56 -1.27 20.78
N ALA A 394 5.65 -0.39 21.23
CA ALA A 394 6.04 0.91 21.71
C ALA A 394 6.84 0.81 23.02
N PRO A 395 7.89 1.64 23.23
CA PRO A 395 8.72 1.55 24.42
C PRO A 395 7.93 1.66 25.73
N VAL A 396 8.12 0.68 26.63
CA VAL A 396 7.51 0.66 27.95
C VAL A 396 8.32 1.56 28.89
N LYS A 397 7.69 2.60 29.44
CA LYS A 397 8.31 3.52 30.42
C LYS A 397 7.80 3.35 31.85
N GLN A 398 6.81 2.49 32.05
CA GLN A 398 6.13 2.35 33.34
C GLN A 398 6.77 1.24 34.16
N ALA A 399 7.15 1.52 35.40
CA ALA A 399 7.57 0.50 36.35
C ALA A 399 6.37 -0.34 36.80
N ILE A 400 6.55 -1.66 36.82
CA ILE A 400 5.57 -2.60 37.36
C ILE A 400 5.56 -2.46 38.90
N PRO A 401 4.39 -2.34 39.55
CA PRO A 401 4.29 -2.30 41.00
C PRO A 401 4.87 -3.54 41.68
N ALA A 402 5.51 -3.35 42.85
CA ALA A 402 6.15 -4.44 43.59
C ALA A 402 5.15 -5.52 44.08
N ASP A 403 3.88 -5.16 44.24
CA ASP A 403 2.79 -6.04 44.66
C ASP A 403 2.04 -6.69 43.49
N ALA A 404 2.56 -6.57 42.25
CA ALA A 404 1.98 -7.21 41.07
C ALA A 404 1.99 -8.75 41.18
N ILE A 405 0.95 -9.38 40.64
CA ILE A 405 0.86 -10.83 40.48
C ILE A 405 1.43 -11.18 39.10
N TYR A 406 2.58 -11.84 39.07
CA TYR A 406 3.17 -12.34 37.83
C TYR A 406 2.60 -13.70 37.46
N VAL A 407 2.23 -13.85 36.19
CA VAL A 407 1.67 -15.08 35.64
C VAL A 407 2.59 -15.54 34.52
N LEU A 408 3.16 -16.74 34.66
CA LEU A 408 3.98 -17.38 33.65
C LEU A 408 3.10 -18.09 32.61
N PRO A 409 3.57 -18.28 31.36
CA PRO A 409 2.88 -19.13 30.40
C PRO A 409 2.53 -20.50 30.99
N GLY A 410 1.27 -20.92 30.80
CA GLY A 410 0.72 -22.17 31.35
C GLY A 410 0.07 -22.03 32.73
N ALA A 411 0.29 -20.92 33.45
CA ALA A 411 -0.48 -20.60 34.65
C ALA A 411 -1.81 -19.90 34.30
N SER A 412 -2.78 -19.97 35.21
CA SER A 412 -4.12 -19.42 35.00
C SER A 412 -4.14 -17.90 35.17
N LEU A 413 -4.27 -17.17 34.07
CA LEU A 413 -4.52 -15.72 34.10
C LEU A 413 -5.86 -15.38 34.77
N GLN A 414 -6.87 -16.23 34.60
CA GLN A 414 -8.19 -15.99 35.18
C GLN A 414 -8.14 -16.00 36.71
N ASP A 415 -7.40 -16.95 37.31
CA ASP A 415 -7.30 -17.05 38.78
C ASP A 415 -6.52 -15.86 39.36
N ALA A 416 -5.48 -15.41 38.67
CA ALA A 416 -4.74 -14.21 39.05
C ALA A 416 -5.62 -12.94 38.98
N LEU A 417 -6.43 -12.80 37.93
CA LEU A 417 -7.39 -11.71 37.80
C LEU A 417 -8.46 -11.75 38.90
N ASN A 418 -9.02 -12.92 39.19
CA ASN A 418 -9.99 -13.10 40.26
C ASN A 418 -9.38 -12.73 41.62
N THR A 419 -8.12 -13.10 41.85
CA THR A 419 -7.38 -12.74 43.08
C THR A 419 -7.13 -11.24 43.20
N ALA A 420 -6.92 -10.54 42.08
CA ALA A 420 -6.66 -9.11 42.05
C ALA A 420 -7.95 -8.25 41.96
N ALA A 421 -9.12 -8.86 41.81
CA ALA A 421 -10.38 -8.14 41.63
C ALA A 421 -10.62 -7.11 42.75
N GLY A 422 -10.98 -5.87 42.37
CA GLY A 422 -11.27 -4.77 43.29
C GLY A 422 -10.08 -4.19 44.06
N SER A 423 -8.86 -4.71 43.84
CA SER A 423 -7.67 -4.33 44.62
C SER A 423 -6.80 -3.27 43.96
N SER A 424 -7.09 -2.88 42.72
CA SER A 424 -6.24 -2.06 41.83
C SER A 424 -4.86 -2.67 41.52
N ARG A 425 -4.62 -3.93 41.93
CA ARG A 425 -3.36 -4.63 41.68
C ARG A 425 -3.17 -4.93 40.20
N TRP A 426 -1.90 -5.10 39.86
CA TRP A 426 -1.49 -5.51 38.53
C TRP A 426 -1.41 -7.03 38.46
N VAL A 427 -1.97 -7.60 37.40
CA VAL A 427 -1.72 -8.96 36.92
C VAL A 427 -0.85 -8.84 35.68
N VAL A 428 0.39 -9.33 35.77
CA VAL A 428 1.39 -9.22 34.71
C VAL A 428 1.55 -10.58 34.05
N ALA A 429 1.10 -10.69 32.81
CA ALA A 429 1.38 -11.82 31.95
C ALA A 429 2.84 -11.71 31.47
N ALA A 430 3.72 -12.55 32.01
CA ALA A 430 5.12 -12.60 31.64
C ALA A 430 5.29 -12.92 30.15
N LYS A 431 6.44 -12.57 29.58
CA LYS A 431 6.79 -12.87 28.19
C LYS A 431 6.57 -14.35 27.86
N GLY A 432 5.86 -14.59 26.77
CA GLY A 432 5.48 -15.91 26.26
C GLY A 432 4.05 -15.93 25.75
N ILE A 433 3.63 -17.11 25.30
CA ILE A 433 2.27 -17.35 24.79
C ILE A 433 1.40 -17.86 25.95
N HIS A 434 0.38 -17.07 26.28
CA HIS A 434 -0.65 -17.42 27.26
C HIS A 434 -1.89 -17.91 26.52
N THR A 435 -1.99 -19.23 26.39
CA THR A 435 -3.16 -19.88 25.79
C THR A 435 -4.34 -19.82 26.77
N LEU A 436 -5.43 -19.17 26.34
CA LEU A 436 -6.65 -19.02 27.12
C LEU A 436 -7.59 -20.20 26.81
N PRO A 437 -7.91 -21.07 27.79
CA PRO A 437 -8.80 -22.22 27.57
C PRO A 437 -10.29 -21.85 27.48
N ALA A 438 -10.62 -20.58 27.77
CA ALA A 438 -11.94 -19.97 27.66
C ALA A 438 -11.77 -18.44 27.56
N SER A 439 -12.85 -17.71 27.31
CA SER A 439 -12.84 -16.24 27.39
C SER A 439 -12.33 -15.77 28.75
N LEU A 440 -11.37 -14.85 28.74
CA LEU A 440 -10.85 -14.21 29.95
C LEU A 440 -11.87 -13.18 30.45
N LYS A 441 -12.46 -13.43 31.62
CA LYS A 441 -13.42 -12.55 32.26
C LYS A 441 -12.68 -11.51 33.09
N MET A 442 -12.74 -10.25 32.66
CA MET A 442 -12.11 -9.13 33.36
C MET A 442 -12.99 -8.66 34.53
N PRO A 443 -12.51 -8.74 35.79
CA PRO A 443 -13.18 -8.13 36.93
C PRO A 443 -12.87 -6.62 37.01
N SER A 444 -13.65 -5.90 37.82
CA SER A 444 -13.41 -4.48 38.10
C SER A 444 -12.16 -4.25 38.96
N GLY A 445 -11.57 -3.06 38.88
CA GLY A 445 -10.49 -2.62 39.76
C GLY A 445 -9.20 -3.43 39.62
N VAL A 446 -8.76 -3.68 38.38
CA VAL A 446 -7.55 -4.47 38.08
C VAL A 446 -6.82 -3.92 36.85
N THR A 447 -5.49 -4.08 36.84
CA THR A 447 -4.68 -3.87 35.63
C THR A 447 -4.19 -5.21 35.09
N LEU A 448 -4.50 -5.54 33.84
CA LEU A 448 -3.84 -6.62 33.09
C LEU A 448 -2.71 -6.01 32.25
N ALA A 449 -1.48 -6.43 32.51
CA ALA A 449 -0.30 -5.93 31.82
C ALA A 449 0.51 -7.07 31.19
N GLY A 450 1.29 -6.75 30.16
CA GLY A 450 2.32 -7.62 29.61
C GLY A 450 3.70 -6.97 29.58
N GLU A 451 4.64 -7.64 28.92
CA GLU A 451 6.03 -7.23 28.76
C GLU A 451 6.34 -6.84 27.30
N GLY A 452 5.37 -6.21 26.63
CA GLY A 452 5.44 -5.76 25.24
C GLY A 452 5.10 -6.87 24.23
N LEU A 453 5.69 -6.81 23.03
CA LEU A 453 5.47 -7.79 21.94
C LEU A 453 5.73 -9.25 22.34
N GLY A 454 6.51 -9.47 23.40
CA GLY A 454 6.81 -10.80 23.90
C GLY A 454 5.66 -11.47 24.65
N THR A 455 4.67 -10.71 25.15
CA THR A 455 3.50 -11.25 25.84
C THR A 455 2.35 -11.37 24.87
N VAL A 456 1.97 -12.62 24.54
CA VAL A 456 0.88 -12.91 23.60
C VAL A 456 -0.24 -13.63 24.35
N LEU A 457 -1.41 -13.01 24.43
CA LEU A 457 -2.63 -13.68 24.85
C LEU A 457 -3.29 -14.32 23.62
N PHE A 458 -3.58 -15.61 23.69
CA PHE A 458 -4.09 -16.38 22.56
C PHE A 458 -5.30 -17.19 23.00
N LEU A 459 -6.49 -16.85 22.50
CA LEU A 459 -7.67 -17.67 22.75
C LEU A 459 -7.54 -19.00 22.00
N ASP A 460 -7.53 -20.11 22.75
CA ASP A 460 -7.45 -21.44 22.17
C ASP A 460 -8.64 -21.68 21.24
N PRO A 461 -8.44 -21.98 19.94
CA PRO A 461 -9.51 -22.39 19.06
C PRO A 461 -10.33 -23.58 19.59
N ALA A 462 -9.72 -24.46 20.39
CA ALA A 462 -10.39 -25.60 21.01
C ALA A 462 -11.34 -25.21 22.17
N SER A 463 -11.26 -23.98 22.69
CA SER A 463 -12.14 -23.50 23.77
C SER A 463 -13.61 -23.39 23.35
N GLY A 464 -13.87 -23.25 22.05
CA GLY A 464 -15.21 -22.94 21.51
C GLY A 464 -15.70 -21.53 21.81
N ALA A 465 -14.93 -20.72 22.55
CA ALA A 465 -15.26 -19.32 22.81
C ALA A 465 -14.99 -18.46 21.57
N ARG A 466 -15.86 -17.47 21.35
CA ARG A 466 -15.67 -16.47 20.28
C ARG A 466 -14.70 -15.38 20.71
N ASP A 467 -14.93 -14.80 21.88
CA ASP A 467 -14.28 -13.57 22.32
C ASP A 467 -13.16 -13.86 23.31
N ALA A 468 -11.98 -13.29 23.10
CA ALA A 468 -10.82 -13.58 23.92
C ALA A 468 -10.93 -12.95 25.32
N ILE A 469 -11.43 -11.71 25.42
CA ILE A 469 -11.59 -10.99 26.68
C ILE A 469 -13.00 -10.39 26.76
N VAL A 470 -13.70 -10.65 27.87
CA VAL A 470 -15.07 -10.17 28.12
C VAL A 470 -15.21 -9.58 29.53
N ASN A 471 -16.23 -8.74 29.76
CA ASN A 471 -16.50 -8.21 31.09
C ASN A 471 -17.06 -9.30 32.02
N ALA A 472 -16.55 -9.37 33.26
CA ALA A 472 -17.04 -10.34 34.24
C ALA A 472 -18.43 -9.98 34.82
N ALA A 473 -18.73 -8.68 34.87
CA ALA A 473 -20.00 -8.13 35.34
C ALA A 473 -20.48 -7.01 34.42
N ASP A 474 -21.79 -6.73 34.43
CA ASP A 474 -22.42 -5.68 33.59
C ASP A 474 -21.92 -4.27 33.95
N ASP A 475 -21.54 -4.07 35.21
CA ASP A 475 -21.06 -2.80 35.76
C ASP A 475 -19.53 -2.70 35.82
N LEU A 476 -18.81 -3.33 34.87
CA LEU A 476 -17.34 -3.34 34.84
C LEU A 476 -16.76 -1.93 34.98
N HIS A 477 -15.81 -1.75 35.90
CA HIS A 477 -15.17 -0.45 36.09
C HIS A 477 -13.71 -0.54 36.53
N ASP A 478 -12.95 0.55 36.33
CA ASP A 478 -11.55 0.68 36.77
C ASP A 478 -10.63 -0.42 36.23
N VAL A 479 -10.67 -0.63 34.91
CA VAL A 479 -9.86 -1.65 34.24
C VAL A 479 -8.82 -0.99 33.35
N THR A 480 -7.58 -1.45 33.48
CA THR A 480 -6.51 -1.13 32.52
C THR A 480 -6.02 -2.41 31.85
N ILE A 481 -5.93 -2.42 30.53
CA ILE A 481 -5.23 -3.46 29.75
C ILE A 481 -4.08 -2.80 29.00
N ARG A 482 -2.87 -3.33 29.13
CA ARG A 482 -1.68 -2.66 28.59
C ARG A 482 -0.53 -3.57 28.20
N ASP A 483 0.31 -3.07 27.29
CA ASP A 483 1.65 -3.59 27.03
C ASP A 483 1.69 -5.07 26.61
N LEU A 484 0.69 -5.53 25.85
CA LEU A 484 0.56 -6.94 25.43
C LEU A 484 -0.05 -7.07 24.03
N VAL A 485 0.13 -8.23 23.43
CA VAL A 485 -0.50 -8.64 22.17
C VAL A 485 -1.68 -9.54 22.49
N LEU A 486 -2.82 -9.30 21.83
CA LEU A 486 -3.95 -10.21 21.75
C LEU A 486 -4.03 -10.76 20.32
N GLU A 487 -3.82 -12.07 20.18
CA GLU A 487 -3.82 -12.77 18.90
C GLU A 487 -5.17 -13.44 18.64
N GLY A 488 -5.90 -12.92 17.65
CA GLY A 488 -7.20 -13.35 17.17
C GLY A 488 -7.16 -14.41 16.05
N ALA A 489 -6.00 -14.65 15.43
CA ALA A 489 -5.83 -15.65 14.38
C ALA A 489 -5.87 -17.07 14.95
N LEU A 490 -6.15 -18.07 14.10
CA LEU A 490 -6.23 -19.48 14.51
C LEU A 490 -4.92 -20.09 15.01
N LYS A 491 -3.80 -19.42 14.80
CA LYS A 491 -2.46 -19.84 15.21
C LYS A 491 -1.69 -18.61 15.67
N THR A 492 -0.76 -18.80 16.59
CA THR A 492 0.19 -17.77 17.04
C THR A 492 1.42 -17.67 16.15
N ASP A 493 1.69 -18.69 15.33
CA ASP A 493 2.71 -18.61 14.30
C ASP A 493 2.23 -17.62 13.22
N PRO A 494 2.93 -16.48 13.04
CA PRO A 494 2.57 -15.50 12.02
C PRO A 494 2.67 -16.08 10.60
N GLY A 495 3.36 -17.21 10.42
CA GLY A 495 3.61 -17.83 9.13
C GLY A 495 4.77 -17.15 8.40
N THR A 496 5.23 -17.79 7.33
CA THR A 496 6.33 -17.24 6.51
C THR A 496 5.84 -16.36 5.36
N ASP A 497 4.53 -16.21 5.20
CA ASP A 497 3.91 -15.32 4.24
C ASP A 497 2.84 -14.46 4.97
N PRO A 498 2.99 -13.13 5.01
CA PRO A 498 2.03 -12.24 5.67
C PRO A 498 0.62 -12.28 5.06
N ASN A 499 0.44 -12.92 3.90
CA ASN A 499 -0.87 -13.09 3.28
C ASN A 499 -1.55 -14.43 3.64
N SER A 500 -0.83 -15.40 4.25
CA SER A 500 -1.38 -16.76 4.49
C SER A 500 -2.37 -16.82 5.65
N ASN A 501 -2.18 -15.99 6.67
CA ASN A 501 -2.93 -16.03 7.92
C ASN A 501 -3.88 -14.83 8.10
N ARG A 502 -4.20 -14.12 7.01
CA ARG A 502 -5.04 -12.92 7.08
C ARG A 502 -6.47 -13.23 7.52
N SER A 503 -7.04 -12.35 8.32
CA SER A 503 -8.39 -12.53 8.87
C SER A 503 -9.50 -12.52 7.82
N PHE A 504 -9.30 -11.93 6.62
CA PHE A 504 -10.27 -12.07 5.51
C PHE A 504 -10.29 -13.45 4.85
N ARG A 505 -9.26 -14.28 5.06
CA ARG A 505 -9.21 -15.67 4.57
C ARG A 505 -9.72 -16.68 5.59
N ALA A 506 -9.83 -16.26 6.85
CA ALA A 506 -10.30 -17.11 7.94
C ALA A 506 -11.82 -17.10 8.03
N ALA A 507 -12.42 -18.30 8.10
CA ALA A 507 -13.86 -18.45 8.33
C ALA A 507 -14.24 -18.58 9.82
N ALA A 508 -13.25 -18.73 10.72
CA ALA A 508 -13.49 -18.83 12.15
C ALA A 508 -14.05 -17.51 12.68
N ASN A 509 -14.96 -17.55 13.66
CA ASN A 509 -15.53 -16.35 14.29
C ASN A 509 -14.79 -16.06 15.60
N ARG A 510 -13.96 -15.02 15.63
CA ARG A 510 -13.05 -14.72 16.75
C ARG A 510 -12.99 -13.23 17.05
N GLY A 511 -13.44 -12.85 18.24
CA GLY A 511 -13.40 -11.48 18.76
C GLY A 511 -12.19 -11.24 19.66
N GLY A 512 -11.74 -9.99 19.70
CA GLY A 512 -10.67 -9.56 20.60
C GLY A 512 -11.22 -9.25 21.99
N ILE A 513 -11.35 -7.96 22.30
CA ILE A 513 -11.84 -7.45 23.59
C ILE A 513 -13.26 -6.94 23.41
N ILE A 514 -14.23 -7.58 24.05
CA ILE A 514 -15.65 -7.29 23.87
C ILE A 514 -16.29 -7.02 25.24
N PHE A 515 -16.55 -5.74 25.55
CA PHE A 515 -17.20 -5.34 26.79
C PHE A 515 -18.56 -4.73 26.51
N LEU A 516 -19.61 -5.33 27.07
CA LEU A 516 -20.99 -4.98 26.80
C LEU A 516 -21.74 -4.73 28.11
N ALA A 517 -22.35 -3.55 28.22
CA ALA A 517 -23.32 -3.21 29.25
C ALA A 517 -24.76 -3.36 28.72
N GLN A 518 -25.72 -3.67 29.59
CA GLN A 518 -27.15 -3.64 29.25
C GLN A 518 -27.70 -2.20 29.11
N GLN A 519 -26.96 -1.20 29.60
CA GLN A 519 -27.38 0.21 29.57
C GLN A 519 -26.21 1.16 29.36
N ALA A 520 -26.49 2.33 28.77
CA ALA A 520 -25.49 3.37 28.56
C ALA A 520 -24.89 3.83 29.90
N GLY A 521 -23.56 3.88 29.97
CA GLY A 521 -22.82 4.22 31.18
C GLY A 521 -22.76 3.11 32.24
N GLY A 522 -23.17 1.87 31.92
CA GLY A 522 -23.01 0.72 32.83
C GLY A 522 -21.54 0.40 33.11
N ILE A 523 -20.69 0.50 32.08
CA ILE A 523 -19.25 0.27 32.18
C ILE A 523 -18.50 1.60 32.30
N LYS A 524 -17.46 1.68 33.13
CA LYS A 524 -16.78 2.97 33.43
C LYS A 524 -15.27 2.88 33.55
N ARG A 525 -14.55 3.96 33.22
CA ARG A 525 -13.12 4.12 33.52
C ARG A 525 -12.26 2.97 32.97
N LEU A 526 -12.28 2.84 31.65
CA LEU A 526 -11.50 1.84 30.92
C LEU A 526 -10.26 2.46 30.29
N GLN A 527 -9.13 1.77 30.39
CA GLN A 527 -7.88 2.20 29.76
C GLN A 527 -7.25 1.06 28.95
N PHE A 528 -6.97 1.33 27.68
CA PHE A 528 -6.21 0.47 26.78
C PHE A 528 -4.94 1.23 26.40
N ILE A 529 -3.77 0.71 26.77
CA ILE A 529 -2.51 1.44 26.63
C ILE A 529 -1.46 0.54 25.97
N ARG A 530 -1.01 0.87 24.76
CA ARG A 530 0.02 0.07 24.04
C ARG A 530 -0.37 -1.41 23.92
N VAL A 531 -1.65 -1.66 23.68
CA VAL A 531 -2.15 -3.00 23.35
C VAL A 531 -2.07 -3.17 21.84
N THR A 532 -1.58 -4.32 21.38
CA THR A 532 -1.78 -4.76 20.00
C THR A 532 -2.91 -5.77 19.98
N VAL A 533 -3.96 -5.53 19.20
CA VAL A 533 -5.01 -6.54 18.93
C VAL A 533 -5.01 -6.81 17.44
N GLN A 534 -4.84 -8.07 17.07
CA GLN A 534 -4.68 -8.45 15.68
C GLN A 534 -5.36 -9.77 15.31
N GLY A 535 -5.64 -9.93 14.02
CA GLY A 535 -6.12 -11.19 13.46
C GLY A 535 -7.54 -11.59 13.86
N CYS A 536 -8.30 -10.72 14.55
CA CYS A 536 -9.68 -11.01 14.94
C CYS A 536 -10.59 -10.95 13.71
N THR A 537 -11.27 -12.05 13.39
CA THR A 537 -12.27 -12.04 12.30
C THR A 537 -13.56 -11.33 12.69
N PHE A 538 -13.85 -11.20 13.98
CA PHE A 538 -14.87 -10.32 14.52
C PHE A 538 -14.27 -8.95 14.90
N ASN A 539 -14.91 -8.16 15.77
CA ASN A 539 -14.36 -6.90 16.24
C ASN A 539 -13.04 -7.10 17.01
N GLY A 540 -12.06 -6.23 16.76
CA GLY A 540 -10.83 -6.17 17.56
C GLY A 540 -11.11 -5.65 18.97
N LEU A 541 -11.75 -4.49 19.05
CA LEU A 541 -12.32 -3.93 20.29
C LEU A 541 -13.78 -3.56 20.05
N GLN A 542 -14.67 -4.04 20.92
CA GLN A 542 -16.06 -3.60 20.96
C GLN A 542 -16.44 -3.16 22.36
N LEU A 543 -16.92 -1.92 22.49
CA LEU A 543 -17.46 -1.38 23.72
C LEU A 543 -18.91 -0.94 23.50
N ALA A 544 -19.82 -1.42 24.34
CA ALA A 544 -21.21 -0.97 24.37
C ALA A 544 -21.56 -0.40 25.75
N GLY A 545 -22.04 0.84 25.80
CA GLY A 545 -22.48 1.48 27.04
C GLY A 545 -21.37 1.88 28.00
N ALA A 546 -20.14 2.14 27.51
CA ALA A 546 -19.02 2.55 28.35
C ALA A 546 -18.92 4.08 28.54
N ASN A 547 -18.45 4.53 29.71
CA ASN A 547 -18.15 5.93 30.02
C ASN A 547 -16.69 6.09 30.47
N ASP A 548 -16.04 7.18 30.09
CA ASP A 548 -14.63 7.48 30.39
C ASP A 548 -13.69 6.37 29.91
N VAL A 549 -13.48 6.34 28.59
CA VAL A 549 -12.64 5.34 27.93
C VAL A 549 -11.41 6.02 27.35
N THR A 550 -10.24 5.45 27.61
CA THR A 550 -8.97 5.88 27.00
C THR A 550 -8.39 4.75 26.17
N ILE A 551 -8.12 5.03 24.89
CA ILE A 551 -7.35 4.19 23.98
C ILE A 551 -6.10 4.99 23.59
N GLU A 552 -4.95 4.56 24.13
CA GLU A 552 -3.67 5.25 24.03
C GLU A 552 -2.62 4.39 23.36
N ARG A 553 -2.11 4.87 22.22
CA ARG A 553 -0.96 4.24 21.56
C ARG A 553 -1.15 2.75 21.30
N CYS A 554 -2.38 2.33 20.99
CA CYS A 554 -2.70 0.94 20.66
C CYS A 554 -2.51 0.66 19.16
N ASP A 555 -2.40 -0.61 18.79
CA ASP A 555 -2.34 -1.08 17.41
C ASP A 555 -3.46 -2.10 17.19
N PHE A 556 -4.57 -1.64 16.61
CA PHE A 556 -5.65 -2.49 16.13
C PHE A 556 -5.42 -2.72 14.65
N ASN A 557 -4.88 -3.88 14.31
CA ASN A 557 -4.52 -4.19 12.95
C ASN A 557 -5.12 -5.51 12.50
N GLU A 558 -5.70 -5.55 11.30
CA GLU A 558 -6.19 -6.79 10.69
C GLU A 558 -7.36 -7.44 11.44
N ASN A 559 -8.26 -6.60 11.98
CA ASN A 559 -9.48 -7.04 12.65
C ASN A 559 -10.75 -6.65 11.88
N GLY A 560 -11.83 -7.41 12.01
CA GLY A 560 -13.11 -7.10 11.40
C GLY A 560 -13.26 -7.63 9.98
N SER A 561 -13.50 -8.94 9.89
CA SER A 561 -13.74 -9.68 8.64
C SER A 561 -15.24 -9.71 8.27
N SER A 562 -15.64 -10.49 7.27
CA SER A 562 -17.05 -10.66 6.84
C SER A 562 -17.71 -11.91 7.41
N VAL A 563 -17.30 -12.35 8.61
CA VAL A 563 -17.96 -13.48 9.28
C VAL A 563 -19.44 -13.15 9.55
N ILE A 564 -20.27 -14.19 9.71
CA ILE A 564 -21.71 -14.03 9.99
C ILE A 564 -21.91 -13.01 11.14
N PRO A 565 -22.81 -12.02 10.98
CA PRO A 565 -23.88 -11.95 9.97
C PRO A 565 -23.53 -11.25 8.64
N GLY A 566 -22.27 -10.91 8.37
CA GLY A 566 -21.87 -10.35 7.08
C GLY A 566 -20.92 -9.15 7.21
N PRO A 567 -20.54 -8.54 6.08
CA PRO A 567 -19.54 -7.48 6.04
C PRO A 567 -20.04 -6.18 6.68
N ARG A 568 -19.10 -5.26 6.99
CA ARG A 568 -19.35 -3.90 7.50
C ARG A 568 -19.93 -3.81 8.92
N LEU A 569 -19.97 -4.93 9.63
CA LEU A 569 -20.46 -4.97 11.02
C LEU A 569 -19.33 -5.19 12.04
N GLN A 570 -18.17 -5.62 11.54
CA GLN A 570 -16.99 -5.90 12.34
C GLN A 570 -15.87 -4.96 11.91
N HIS A 571 -15.14 -4.43 12.89
CA HIS A 571 -14.21 -3.33 12.73
C HIS A 571 -12.96 -3.55 13.57
N ASN A 572 -11.95 -2.70 13.38
CA ASN A 572 -10.86 -2.59 14.34
C ASN A 572 -11.39 -2.15 15.71
N VAL A 573 -12.14 -1.05 15.74
CA VAL A 573 -12.78 -0.54 16.96
C VAL A 573 -14.24 -0.17 16.68
N LEU A 574 -15.16 -0.80 17.43
CA LEU A 574 -16.59 -0.49 17.43
C LEU A 574 -17.03 0.05 18.80
N LEU A 575 -17.57 1.27 18.82
CA LEU A 575 -18.12 1.90 20.01
C LEU A 575 -19.61 2.19 19.80
N THR A 576 -20.45 1.68 20.70
CA THR A 576 -21.90 1.95 20.68
C THR A 576 -22.36 2.49 22.03
N HIS A 577 -23.16 3.55 22.04
CA HIS A 577 -23.69 4.16 23.27
C HIS A 577 -22.62 4.53 24.30
N CYS A 578 -21.41 4.86 23.83
CA CYS A 578 -20.28 5.21 24.68
C CYS A 578 -20.19 6.73 24.89
N SER A 579 -19.62 7.15 26.03
CA SER A 579 -19.43 8.56 26.36
C SER A 579 -18.05 8.87 26.93
N ASP A 580 -17.57 10.09 26.73
CA ASP A 580 -16.29 10.58 27.25
C ASP A 580 -15.10 9.72 26.80
N VAL A 581 -15.03 9.46 25.49
CA VAL A 581 -14.02 8.58 24.90
C VAL A 581 -12.85 9.38 24.34
N ARG A 582 -11.62 8.90 24.55
CA ARG A 582 -10.39 9.46 23.97
C ARG A 582 -9.63 8.35 23.24
N ILE A 583 -9.45 8.50 21.93
CA ILE A 583 -8.65 7.61 21.07
C ILE A 583 -7.50 8.43 20.51
N ARG A 584 -6.27 8.15 20.95
CA ARG A 584 -5.12 8.92 20.49
C ARG A 584 -3.84 8.12 20.27
N ASN A 585 -2.99 8.66 19.40
CA ASN A 585 -1.67 8.13 19.08
C ASN A 585 -1.67 6.65 18.65
N SER A 586 -2.80 6.13 18.16
CA SER A 586 -3.02 4.70 17.90
C SER A 586 -3.07 4.40 16.40
N ARG A 587 -2.86 3.13 16.04
CA ARG A 587 -3.05 2.59 14.70
C ARG A 587 -4.33 1.79 14.63
N LEU A 588 -5.16 2.06 13.61
CA LEU A 588 -6.47 1.44 13.41
C LEU A 588 -6.58 1.00 11.95
N ASP A 589 -5.79 -0.03 11.64
CA ASP A 589 -5.38 -0.33 10.28
C ASP A 589 -5.88 -1.68 9.76
N THR A 590 -6.03 -1.78 8.45
CA THR A 590 -6.27 -3.05 7.76
C THR A 590 -7.53 -3.79 8.24
N SER A 591 -8.63 -3.10 8.53
CA SER A 591 -9.90 -3.80 8.80
C SER A 591 -10.43 -4.44 7.51
N PRO A 592 -10.45 -5.78 7.36
CA PRO A 592 -10.60 -6.35 6.02
C PRO A 592 -12.00 -6.26 5.40
N PHE A 593 -13.04 -6.01 6.19
CA PHE A 593 -14.40 -5.77 5.71
C PHE A 593 -15.10 -4.63 6.48
N GLY A 594 -14.34 -3.85 7.24
CA GLY A 594 -14.85 -2.86 8.18
C GLY A 594 -14.13 -1.52 8.12
N SER A 595 -14.40 -0.70 9.13
CA SER A 595 -13.73 0.59 9.34
C SER A 595 -12.61 0.46 10.37
N GLY A 596 -11.70 1.42 10.37
CA GLY A 596 -10.73 1.59 11.46
C GLY A 596 -11.45 1.92 12.76
N ILE A 597 -12.38 2.87 12.71
CA ILE A 597 -13.25 3.25 13.84
C ILE A 597 -14.70 3.33 13.37
N ALA A 598 -15.61 2.72 14.12
CA ALA A 598 -17.05 2.91 13.95
C ALA A 598 -17.68 3.40 15.26
N LEU A 599 -18.41 4.51 15.18
CA LEU A 599 -19.17 5.10 16.28
C LEU A 599 -20.66 5.02 15.97
N SER A 600 -21.44 4.56 16.94
CA SER A 600 -22.90 4.60 16.89
C SER A 600 -23.45 5.13 18.21
N GLU A 601 -24.30 6.15 18.16
CA GLU A 601 -24.98 6.72 19.34
C GLU A 601 -23.99 7.13 20.45
N CYS A 602 -22.81 7.62 20.10
CA CYS A 602 -21.78 8.01 21.05
C CYS A 602 -21.80 9.51 21.38
N ARG A 603 -21.25 9.88 22.54
CA ARG A 603 -21.20 11.27 23.03
C ARG A 603 -19.81 11.68 23.50
N ASN A 604 -19.38 12.89 23.17
CA ASN A 604 -18.10 13.45 23.66
C ASN A 604 -16.90 12.52 23.35
N VAL A 605 -16.71 12.24 22.07
CA VAL A 605 -15.63 11.36 21.58
C VAL A 605 -14.51 12.19 20.96
N LYS A 606 -13.27 11.94 21.34
CA LYS A 606 -12.08 12.60 20.79
C LYS A 606 -11.19 11.59 20.08
N ILE A 607 -10.99 11.76 18.78
CA ILE A 607 -10.12 10.94 17.93
C ILE A 607 -8.97 11.83 17.46
N ALA A 608 -7.75 11.63 17.98
CA ALA A 608 -6.64 12.51 17.64
C ALA A 608 -5.26 11.87 17.48
N GLY A 609 -4.50 12.28 16.47
CA GLY A 609 -3.11 11.84 16.27
C GLY A 609 -2.97 10.35 15.91
N ASN A 610 -3.99 9.75 15.32
CA ASN A 610 -4.00 8.33 14.93
C ASN A 610 -3.57 8.13 13.47
N GLU A 611 -3.00 6.97 13.16
CA GLU A 611 -2.92 6.44 11.79
C GLU A 611 -4.14 5.52 11.59
N ILE A 612 -4.93 5.79 10.55
CA ILE A 612 -6.18 5.08 10.24
C ILE A 612 -6.16 4.71 8.77
N ALA A 613 -5.59 3.56 8.46
CA ALA A 613 -5.23 3.24 7.08
C ALA A 613 -5.63 1.83 6.61
N ARG A 614 -5.80 1.67 5.29
CA ARG A 614 -5.95 0.37 4.62
C ARG A 614 -7.20 -0.43 5.02
N ASN A 615 -8.25 0.23 5.54
CA ASN A 615 -9.50 -0.43 5.89
C ASN A 615 -10.39 -0.64 4.64
N ALA A 616 -11.13 -1.74 4.58
CA ALA A 616 -11.97 -2.07 3.41
C ALA A 616 -13.26 -1.25 3.31
N TRP A 617 -13.60 -0.48 4.34
CA TRP A 617 -14.68 0.50 4.32
C TRP A 617 -14.12 1.93 4.41
N TYR A 618 -14.57 2.71 5.38
CA TYR A 618 -14.02 4.04 5.67
C TYR A 618 -12.96 3.96 6.77
N GLY A 619 -12.09 4.96 6.85
CA GLY A 619 -11.21 5.10 8.02
C GLY A 619 -12.04 5.28 9.31
N VAL A 620 -12.97 6.24 9.30
CA VAL A 620 -13.88 6.51 10.41
C VAL A 620 -15.33 6.57 9.92
N THR A 621 -16.23 5.83 10.58
CA THR A 621 -17.68 5.90 10.33
C THR A 621 -18.41 6.36 11.59
N ILE A 622 -19.36 7.28 11.45
CA ILE A 622 -20.13 7.86 12.57
C ILE A 622 -21.62 7.89 12.23
N ALA A 623 -22.43 7.35 13.12
CA ALA A 623 -23.89 7.42 13.06
C ALA A 623 -24.49 7.88 14.39
N GLY A 624 -25.48 8.79 14.33
CA GLY A 624 -26.28 9.23 15.47
C GLY A 624 -25.51 9.85 16.64
N SER A 625 -24.25 10.26 16.44
CA SER A 625 -23.36 10.65 17.54
C SER A 625 -23.29 12.16 17.73
N GLU A 626 -22.95 12.60 18.94
CA GLU A 626 -22.85 14.03 19.28
C GLU A 626 -21.53 14.41 19.98
N LYS A 627 -21.08 15.65 19.74
CA LYS A 627 -19.84 16.21 20.33
C LYS A 627 -18.61 15.36 19.99
N VAL A 628 -18.42 15.05 18.72
CA VAL A 628 -17.27 14.26 18.26
C VAL A 628 -16.21 15.20 17.69
N SER A 629 -14.95 15.08 18.15
CA SER A 629 -13.82 15.81 17.58
C SER A 629 -12.84 14.84 16.91
N ILE A 630 -12.52 15.06 15.64
CA ILE A 630 -11.61 14.23 14.85
C ILE A 630 -10.48 15.14 14.36
N HIS A 631 -9.35 15.11 15.05
CA HIS A 631 -8.28 16.08 14.86
C HIS A 631 -6.91 15.46 14.59
N ASP A 632 -6.13 16.08 13.70
CA ASP A 632 -4.70 15.77 13.57
C ASP A 632 -4.40 14.27 13.26
N ASN A 633 -5.34 13.55 12.64
CA ASN A 633 -5.17 12.15 12.25
C ASN A 633 -4.59 12.03 10.84
N PHE A 634 -3.92 10.91 10.57
CA PHE A 634 -3.50 10.48 9.24
C PHE A 634 -4.41 9.35 8.75
N VAL A 635 -5.15 9.58 7.66
CA VAL A 635 -6.18 8.67 7.13
C VAL A 635 -5.84 8.33 5.68
N GLU A 636 -5.49 7.07 5.38
CA GLU A 636 -4.93 6.71 4.07
C GLU A 636 -5.43 5.37 3.52
N ALA A 637 -5.58 5.27 2.19
CA ALA A 637 -5.75 4.00 1.48
C ALA A 637 -6.91 3.11 1.93
N ASN A 638 -8.00 3.72 2.42
CA ASN A 638 -9.23 2.99 2.71
C ASN A 638 -10.03 2.76 1.42
N ASP A 639 -10.66 1.59 1.27
CA ASP A 639 -11.26 1.11 0.02
C ASP A 639 -12.59 1.82 -0.33
N ARG A 640 -13.10 2.68 0.55
CA ARG A 640 -14.21 3.60 0.25
C ARG A 640 -13.88 5.06 0.41
N GLY A 641 -13.44 5.51 1.58
CA GLY A 641 -13.23 6.93 1.82
C GLY A 641 -12.55 7.17 3.15
N GLY A 642 -12.16 8.43 3.39
CA GLY A 642 -11.52 8.77 4.65
C GLY A 642 -12.50 8.68 5.83
N LEU A 643 -13.52 9.54 5.79
CA LEU A 643 -14.50 9.68 6.87
C LEU A 643 -15.92 9.66 6.33
N LEU A 644 -16.80 8.91 7.00
CA LEU A 644 -18.23 8.87 6.73
C LEU A 644 -19.04 9.30 7.95
N LEU A 645 -19.89 10.30 7.76
CA LEU A 645 -20.88 10.75 8.74
C LEU A 645 -22.27 10.48 8.18
N GLU A 646 -22.84 9.37 8.63
CA GLU A 646 -24.11 8.85 8.14
C GLU A 646 -25.30 9.61 8.72
N TYR A 647 -26.34 9.72 7.91
CA TYR A 647 -27.68 10.07 8.38
C TYR A 647 -28.55 8.82 8.34
N LEU A 648 -28.97 8.32 9.50
CA LEU A 648 -29.91 7.19 9.58
C LEU A 648 -31.32 7.71 9.88
N GLN A 649 -31.56 8.09 11.12
CA GLN A 649 -32.80 8.74 11.57
C GLN A 649 -32.52 10.15 12.08
N THR A 650 -31.46 10.29 12.86
CA THR A 650 -30.90 11.55 13.35
C THR A 650 -29.56 11.81 12.66
N GLY A 651 -29.24 13.09 12.46
CA GLY A 651 -27.92 13.49 12.00
C GLY A 651 -26.93 13.57 13.15
N ASN A 652 -25.64 13.51 12.82
CA ASN A 652 -24.55 13.74 13.77
C ASN A 652 -24.51 15.21 14.20
N LYS A 653 -24.35 15.47 15.51
CA LYS A 653 -24.45 16.81 16.11
C LYS A 653 -23.13 17.29 16.70
N ASP A 654 -22.83 18.58 16.56
CA ASP A 654 -21.65 19.20 17.17
C ASP A 654 -20.34 18.45 16.82
N VAL A 655 -20.19 18.02 15.55
CA VAL A 655 -19.00 17.30 15.10
C VAL A 655 -17.96 18.27 14.56
N ASP A 656 -16.71 18.15 15.02
CA ASP A 656 -15.58 19.01 14.63
C ASP A 656 -14.48 18.17 13.96
N ILE A 657 -14.25 18.38 12.66
CA ILE A 657 -13.26 17.65 11.86
C ILE A 657 -12.21 18.63 11.35
N ARG A 658 -11.00 18.58 11.92
CA ARG A 658 -9.95 19.56 11.65
C ARG A 658 -8.55 19.00 11.58
N ARG A 659 -7.72 19.58 10.70
CA ARG A 659 -6.28 19.30 10.60
C ARG A 659 -5.93 17.83 10.37
N ASN A 660 -6.86 17.04 9.84
CA ASN A 660 -6.55 15.68 9.41
C ASN A 660 -5.84 15.73 8.06
N ARG A 661 -4.94 14.78 7.85
CA ARG A 661 -4.32 14.48 6.55
C ARG A 661 -5.02 13.25 6.00
N VAL A 662 -5.86 13.45 4.98
CA VAL A 662 -6.73 12.42 4.42
C VAL A 662 -6.33 12.20 2.98
N HIS A 663 -5.61 11.11 2.70
CA HIS A 663 -4.93 10.93 1.42
C HIS A 663 -5.25 9.58 0.77
N TYR A 664 -5.34 9.54 -0.56
CA TYR A 664 -5.36 8.30 -1.35
C TYR A 664 -6.37 7.24 -0.92
N ASN A 665 -7.53 7.66 -0.37
CA ASN A 665 -8.67 6.77 -0.19
C ASN A 665 -9.37 6.57 -1.53
N ALA A 666 -10.05 5.44 -1.75
CA ALA A 666 -10.63 5.13 -3.07
C ALA A 666 -11.81 6.04 -3.49
N GLY A 667 -12.43 6.73 -2.53
CA GLY A 667 -13.49 7.72 -2.74
C GLY A 667 -13.15 9.02 -2.03
N LEU A 668 -14.14 9.78 -1.56
CA LEU A 668 -13.90 11.11 -1.00
C LEU A 668 -13.16 11.08 0.35
N GLY A 669 -12.47 12.18 0.68
CA GLY A 669 -11.82 12.36 1.96
C GLY A 669 -12.84 12.45 3.10
N VAL A 670 -13.90 13.25 2.94
CA VAL A 670 -15.02 13.32 3.89
C VAL A 670 -16.34 13.25 3.13
N THR A 671 -17.22 12.36 3.58
CA THR A 671 -18.62 12.26 3.14
C THR A 671 -19.52 12.43 4.36
N ALA A 672 -20.44 13.39 4.33
CA ALA A 672 -21.33 13.70 5.44
C ALA A 672 -22.73 14.09 4.97
N TYR A 673 -23.75 13.56 5.67
CA TYR A 673 -25.15 13.82 5.40
C TYR A 673 -25.88 14.31 6.66
N GLY A 674 -26.72 15.35 6.49
CA GLY A 674 -27.66 15.83 7.50
C GLY A 674 -27.05 16.23 8.84
N MET A 675 -25.79 16.71 8.86
CA MET A 675 -25.12 17.17 10.08
C MET A 675 -25.80 18.39 10.72
N ILE A 676 -25.65 18.55 12.03
CA ILE A 676 -26.22 19.64 12.82
C ILE A 676 -25.10 20.31 13.63
N ASN A 677 -24.92 21.63 13.50
CA ASN A 677 -23.90 22.40 14.23
C ASN A 677 -22.46 21.85 14.09
N SER A 678 -22.15 21.24 12.95
CA SER A 678 -20.85 20.60 12.72
C SER A 678 -19.94 21.46 11.84
N VAL A 679 -18.64 21.28 11.98
CA VAL A 679 -17.61 21.99 11.21
C VAL A 679 -16.62 21.00 10.62
N VAL A 680 -16.33 21.17 9.32
CA VAL A 680 -15.24 20.50 8.61
C VAL A 680 -14.35 21.59 8.04
N THR A 681 -13.12 21.70 8.52
CA THR A 681 -12.22 22.78 8.09
C THR A 681 -10.76 22.44 8.35
N GLN A 682 -9.83 23.08 7.64
CA GLN A 682 -8.38 22.91 7.83
C GLN A 682 -7.86 21.47 7.63
N ASN A 683 -8.63 20.58 7.00
CA ASN A 683 -8.13 19.27 6.60
C ASN A 683 -7.31 19.39 5.31
N ILE A 684 -6.33 18.51 5.15
CA ILE A 684 -5.48 18.41 3.97
C ILE A 684 -5.90 17.16 3.21
N TYR A 685 -6.34 17.35 1.97
CA TYR A 685 -6.75 16.27 1.08
C TYR A 685 -5.77 16.12 -0.06
N VAL A 686 -5.36 14.89 -0.36
CA VAL A 686 -4.48 14.58 -1.48
C VAL A 686 -4.93 13.29 -2.13
N GLY A 687 -5.36 13.36 -3.38
CA GLY A 687 -5.60 12.19 -4.23
C GLY A 687 -6.65 11.21 -3.70
N ASN A 688 -7.71 11.65 -3.01
CA ASN A 688 -8.78 10.73 -2.64
C ASN A 688 -9.77 10.58 -3.82
N GLY A 689 -9.91 9.36 -4.32
CA GLY A 689 -10.67 9.04 -5.52
C GLY A 689 -10.20 9.82 -6.75
N ASN A 690 -11.03 9.83 -7.78
CA ASN A 690 -10.72 10.49 -9.06
C ASN A 690 -11.41 11.84 -9.25
N ALA A 691 -12.19 12.28 -8.26
CA ALA A 691 -12.92 13.54 -8.32
C ALA A 691 -12.05 14.71 -7.85
N THR A 692 -12.20 15.88 -8.48
CA THR A 692 -11.59 17.13 -8.00
C THR A 692 -12.16 17.55 -6.65
N GLN A 693 -13.44 17.27 -6.42
CA GLN A 693 -14.07 17.41 -5.12
C GLN A 693 -13.52 16.36 -4.16
N GLN A 694 -13.13 16.78 -2.96
CA GLN A 694 -12.58 15.90 -1.91
C GLN A 694 -13.50 15.77 -0.68
N GLU A 695 -14.54 16.60 -0.62
CA GLU A 695 -15.53 16.60 0.45
C GLU A 695 -16.94 16.62 -0.14
N LEU A 696 -17.84 15.78 0.37
CA LEU A 696 -19.27 15.86 0.15
C LEU A 696 -19.96 16.14 1.49
N ILE A 697 -20.27 17.42 1.74
CA ILE A 697 -21.00 17.84 2.93
C ILE A 697 -22.41 18.28 2.51
N SER A 698 -23.40 17.44 2.79
CA SER A 698 -24.78 17.64 2.34
C SER A 698 -25.75 17.84 3.50
N ALA A 699 -26.63 18.82 3.39
CA ALA A 699 -27.77 18.98 4.32
C ALA A 699 -28.86 17.91 4.10
N ALA A 700 -28.75 17.09 3.04
CA ALA A 700 -29.72 16.05 2.74
C ALA A 700 -29.76 14.99 3.85
N ARG A 701 -30.97 14.62 4.24
CA ARG A 701 -31.27 13.54 5.18
C ARG A 701 -31.33 12.22 4.43
N LYS A 702 -30.17 11.68 4.06
CA LYS A 702 -30.04 10.53 3.17
C LYS A 702 -29.41 9.35 3.89
N VAL A 703 -30.13 8.23 3.91
CA VAL A 703 -29.58 6.91 4.27
C VAL A 703 -28.79 6.36 3.09
N ILE A 704 -27.56 5.93 3.34
CA ILE A 704 -26.69 5.32 2.33
C ILE A 704 -26.97 3.82 2.29
N MET A 705 -27.12 3.27 1.08
CA MET A 705 -27.41 1.85 0.84
C MET A 705 -26.26 1.12 0.11
N GLU A 706 -25.11 1.78 -0.02
CA GLU A 706 -23.93 1.33 -0.79
C GLU A 706 -23.22 0.13 -0.19
#